data_AF-A0AAV5JXG2-F1
#
_entry.id   AF-A0AAV5JXG2-F1
#
_cell.length_a   1.000
_cell.length_b   1.000
_cell.length_c   1.000
_cell.angle_alpha   90.00
_cell.angle_beta   90.00
_cell.angle_gamma   90.00
#
_symmetry.space_group_name_H-M   'P 1'
#
loop_
_entity.id
_entity.type
_entity.pdbx_description
1 polymer ?
#
loop_
_entity_poly.entity_id
_entity_poly.type
_entity_poly.pdbx_seq_one_letter_code
_entity_poly.pdbx_strand_id
1 'polypeptide(L)'
;MLWEELLGLIKEYSGGCWCIGGDFNAIRGMEEKRGRSYDAAEAREFNKFIIEAGVEDIPLTGRKFTWYKADGTAMSRLDRFLLSTEFLINFPNVIQKGLRREFSDHCPVLLRQACTDWGPKPFRCLDSWLNHDEFEKYVKEKWQSYNPQGWSSFKLKEKLKNLKKDLKIWNNSVYGNIDKNIETAKEGIRRLDEKGEVAGLTDAEVAQRKDCFYRLWEWNKARDSLLHQKSRQKWLKEGDANSKFFHGCVIKRRKQNGIDGMQINGEWTEEVVVIKNFIKEFYRSKFQEEQWHRPRFELNNFKRLSIEENDMLVADFSEEEIREAVWSCNGNKSPGPDGLNFNLIKRMWPILKEDICEFMCEFHSNGRLVKGSNASFIVLIPKKENPSSLLEYRPISLIGCMYKIVAKLLANRMRKVMNSIISQNQSAFIGGRHIADGIIITNELIHDAKRRKWPTLIFKADFEKAYDSVNWCFLDCMLQKLGFCEKWRLWIQECLASATTSVLVNGSPTEEFKMSKGLRQGDPLAPFLFLVVAEALNGLIIKAVEEGMLTGVRVGSGDLDITHLQFADDTIIFCEASPQNVWVIKGIFRSFELISGLKVNFFKSSLSGINVEDDKLSEMADSINCVVGDIPFKYLGVPVGANPRKISTWASVIECLRRKLSSWRCDSLSFGGRIILLKAVLSSIPVYYFSTLKAPKKVINLLSLIQRRFLWGGSEENKRISWVGWDSVCKSKEEGGLGVKNLGIFNVALLGKWRWRLLEEENALWRRVIEAKYKVNRINEWRGGEWDVHGSSWWKELWRLDTMGSDSEGWLSENIEKVVREGSKTLFWLDKWAGPIPLKSRFNRLFRISGDKDALISTMGEWEDGEWKWRWRWRRNLLAWELELLQELTDTLQGNQLIQGQEDYWIWQQDYKGKYTVKSAYNLLQTNSNPGRIDNYKLIWNKNVPLKVSAFAWKATQNKIPTKDNLWKRGIRSMERDLTCTLCGQYPEETDHLLFTCRTAWLLWSSCYNWWGIAVPQHHKGWNHLQQHADLFFEEKSKQAWLVTWFAVIWSIWTWRNQKVFNENTDSVSNMFELIKIRSLLWLKASLWPNISKDLWLSNPIQACRRVMTAKA
;
A
#
# COMPACT_ATOMS: atom_id res chain seq x y z
N MET A 1 14.12 -17.68 -33.68
CA MET A 1 13.92 -19.05 -34.18
C MET A 1 13.23 -19.95 -33.15
N LEU A 2 13.92 -20.57 -32.16
CA LEU A 2 13.28 -21.51 -31.20
C LEU A 2 12.04 -20.93 -30.49
N TRP A 3 12.14 -19.73 -29.92
CA TRP A 3 11.03 -19.11 -29.19
C TRP A 3 9.83 -18.80 -30.09
N GLU A 4 10.07 -18.44 -31.35
CA GLU A 4 9.03 -18.11 -32.31
C GLU A 4 8.29 -19.36 -32.78
N GLU A 5 9.01 -20.47 -33.00
CA GLU A 5 8.44 -21.77 -33.34
C GLU A 5 7.57 -22.32 -32.20
N LEU A 6 8.07 -22.26 -30.96
CA LEU A 6 7.27 -22.65 -29.78
C LEU A 6 6.02 -21.79 -29.63
N LEU A 7 6.11 -20.47 -29.88
CA LEU A 7 4.94 -19.58 -29.87
C LEU A 7 3.96 -19.90 -31.01
N GLY A 8 4.45 -20.35 -32.17
CA GLY A 8 3.63 -20.87 -33.27
C GLY A 8 2.83 -22.10 -32.83
N LEU A 9 3.51 -23.12 -32.32
CA LEU A 9 2.90 -24.34 -31.80
C LEU A 9 1.87 -24.04 -30.70
N ILE A 10 2.20 -23.19 -29.74
CA ILE A 10 1.26 -22.84 -28.64
C ILE A 10 -0.04 -22.20 -29.17
N LYS A 11 0.04 -21.41 -30.25
CA LYS A 11 -1.15 -20.81 -30.86
C LYS A 11 -2.06 -21.86 -31.51
N GLU A 12 -1.49 -22.89 -32.12
CA GLU A 12 -2.24 -24.02 -32.68
C GLU A 12 -3.00 -24.80 -31.59
N TYR A 13 -2.40 -24.96 -30.41
CA TYR A 13 -3.02 -25.62 -29.25
C TYR A 13 -3.82 -24.69 -28.32
N SER A 14 -4.27 -23.53 -28.82
CA SER A 14 -4.93 -22.51 -28.00
C SER A 14 -6.21 -23.04 -27.31
N GLY A 15 -6.15 -23.19 -25.98
CA GLY A 15 -7.25 -23.66 -25.13
C GLY A 15 -7.00 -24.97 -24.36
N GLY A 16 -5.87 -25.66 -24.58
CA GLY A 16 -5.55 -26.93 -23.94
C GLY A 16 -4.83 -26.84 -22.57
N CYS A 17 -4.81 -27.96 -21.84
CA CYS A 17 -4.04 -28.18 -20.62
C CYS A 17 -2.66 -28.78 -20.97
N TRP A 18 -1.58 -27.99 -20.94
CA TRP A 18 -0.26 -28.40 -21.44
C TRP A 18 0.90 -27.83 -20.61
N CYS A 19 2.08 -28.42 -20.77
CA CYS A 19 3.35 -27.93 -20.22
C CYS A 19 4.49 -28.15 -21.22
N ILE A 20 5.52 -27.32 -21.14
CA ILE A 20 6.76 -27.48 -21.93
C ILE A 20 7.88 -27.79 -20.95
N GLY A 21 8.59 -28.89 -21.12
CA GLY A 21 9.69 -29.30 -20.25
C GLY A 21 10.96 -29.58 -21.06
N GLY A 22 12.11 -29.15 -20.55
CA GLY A 22 13.39 -29.48 -21.16
C GLY A 22 14.54 -28.59 -20.69
N ASP A 23 15.69 -28.78 -21.32
CA ASP A 23 16.84 -27.89 -21.25
C ASP A 23 16.63 -26.72 -22.21
N PHE A 24 16.44 -25.53 -21.66
CA PHE A 24 16.24 -24.32 -22.45
C PHE A 24 17.55 -23.58 -22.77
N ASN A 25 18.68 -24.01 -22.19
CA ASN A 25 19.97 -23.32 -22.22
C ASN A 25 19.96 -21.85 -21.76
N ALA A 26 18.82 -21.33 -21.30
CA ALA A 26 18.63 -19.95 -20.89
C ALA A 26 18.26 -19.81 -19.40
N ILE A 27 18.67 -18.70 -18.79
CA ILE A 27 18.37 -18.34 -17.39
C ILE A 27 17.47 -17.11 -17.33
N ARG A 28 16.73 -16.95 -16.24
CA ARG A 28 15.81 -15.81 -16.05
C ARG A 28 16.46 -14.60 -15.39
N GLY A 29 17.53 -14.80 -14.65
CA GLY A 29 18.17 -13.76 -13.85
C GLY A 29 19.52 -14.21 -13.30
N MET A 30 20.27 -13.27 -12.74
CA MET A 30 21.63 -13.51 -12.22
C MET A 30 21.64 -14.56 -11.10
N GLU A 31 20.57 -14.65 -10.33
CA GLU A 31 20.40 -15.59 -9.22
C GLU A 31 20.39 -17.07 -9.62
N GLU A 32 20.09 -17.36 -10.90
CA GLU A 32 20.02 -18.71 -11.48
C GLU A 32 21.38 -19.19 -12.03
N LYS A 33 22.45 -18.41 -11.87
CA LYS A 33 23.80 -18.74 -12.36
C LYS A 33 24.87 -18.41 -11.32
N ARG A 34 25.95 -19.20 -11.30
CA ARG A 34 27.15 -18.98 -10.48
C ARG A 34 28.39 -19.28 -11.32
N GLY A 35 29.42 -18.44 -11.24
CA GLY A 35 30.76 -18.72 -11.79
C GLY A 35 31.08 -18.21 -13.21
N ARG A 36 30.09 -17.86 -14.03
CA ARG A 36 30.28 -17.26 -15.38
C ARG A 36 29.59 -15.90 -15.49
N SER A 37 30.00 -15.10 -16.48
CA SER A 37 29.34 -13.82 -16.81
C SER A 37 27.85 -14.03 -17.12
N TYR A 38 27.05 -13.09 -16.61
CA TYR A 38 25.61 -13.03 -16.79
C TYR A 38 25.30 -12.27 -18.08
N ASP A 39 24.63 -12.92 -19.04
CA ASP A 39 24.13 -12.26 -20.24
C ASP A 39 22.71 -11.75 -19.99
N ALA A 40 22.59 -10.42 -19.87
CA ALA A 40 21.32 -9.76 -19.67
C ALA A 40 20.42 -9.77 -20.92
N ALA A 41 20.96 -9.98 -22.12
CA ALA A 41 20.19 -10.03 -23.35
C ALA A 41 19.43 -11.36 -23.47
N GLU A 42 20.13 -12.47 -23.27
CA GLU A 42 19.56 -13.82 -23.28
C GLU A 42 18.44 -13.97 -22.23
N ALA A 43 18.70 -13.50 -21.01
CA ALA A 43 17.68 -13.53 -19.94
C ALA A 43 16.45 -12.67 -20.27
N ARG A 44 16.61 -11.56 -21.02
CA ARG A 44 15.47 -10.76 -21.47
C ARG A 44 14.64 -11.50 -22.51
N GLU A 45 15.29 -12.15 -23.47
CA GLU A 45 14.63 -12.90 -24.54
C GLU A 45 13.84 -14.11 -23.98
N PHE A 46 14.44 -14.88 -23.08
CA PHE A 46 13.77 -16.01 -22.45
C PHE A 46 12.58 -15.58 -21.57
N ASN A 47 12.73 -14.51 -20.77
CA ASN A 47 11.61 -13.97 -20.01
C ASN A 47 10.51 -13.39 -20.91
N LYS A 48 10.86 -12.87 -22.09
CA LYS A 48 9.88 -12.44 -23.09
C LYS A 48 9.07 -13.63 -23.59
N PHE A 49 9.72 -14.72 -23.98
CA PHE A 49 9.04 -15.96 -24.40
C PHE A 49 8.04 -16.44 -23.35
N ILE A 50 8.46 -16.56 -22.08
CA ILE A 50 7.58 -16.99 -20.97
C ILE A 50 6.32 -16.12 -20.87
N ILE A 51 6.48 -14.81 -21.01
CA ILE A 51 5.36 -13.86 -20.96
C ILE A 51 4.43 -14.01 -22.16
N GLU A 52 4.98 -14.11 -23.37
CA GLU A 52 4.20 -14.23 -24.62
C GLU A 52 3.49 -15.58 -24.75
N ALA A 53 4.12 -16.65 -24.28
CA ALA A 53 3.57 -18.01 -24.22
C ALA A 53 2.48 -18.17 -23.14
N GLY A 54 2.39 -17.23 -22.19
CA GLY A 54 1.43 -17.30 -21.09
C GLY A 54 1.68 -18.43 -20.09
N VAL A 55 2.92 -18.93 -20.03
CA VAL A 55 3.35 -20.04 -19.17
C VAL A 55 3.93 -19.55 -17.84
N GLU A 56 3.89 -20.40 -16.82
CA GLU A 56 4.55 -20.16 -15.54
C GLU A 56 5.70 -21.14 -15.35
N ASP A 57 6.89 -20.60 -15.15
CA ASP A 57 8.00 -21.33 -14.55
C ASP A 57 7.76 -21.41 -13.03
N ILE A 58 7.49 -22.61 -12.53
CA ILE A 58 7.29 -22.85 -11.10
C ILE A 58 8.63 -23.06 -10.39
N PRO A 59 8.76 -22.64 -9.11
CA PRO A 59 10.03 -22.78 -8.40
C PRO A 59 10.53 -24.23 -8.38
N LEU A 60 11.82 -24.40 -8.65
CA LEU A 60 12.50 -25.69 -8.55
C LEU A 60 12.82 -26.00 -7.08
N THR A 61 12.23 -27.05 -6.53
CA THR A 61 12.48 -27.49 -5.15
C THR A 61 13.55 -28.58 -5.08
N GLY A 62 14.18 -28.77 -3.91
CA GLY A 62 15.25 -29.75 -3.70
C GLY A 62 16.65 -29.33 -4.17
N ARG A 63 16.77 -28.58 -5.27
CA ARG A 63 18.05 -28.02 -5.78
C ARG A 63 17.88 -26.62 -6.35
N LYS A 64 18.95 -25.83 -6.32
CA LYS A 64 18.96 -24.46 -6.89
C LYS A 64 19.36 -24.44 -8.37
N PHE A 65 20.31 -25.28 -8.76
CA PHE A 65 20.84 -25.38 -10.11
C PHE A 65 20.51 -26.77 -10.68
N THR A 66 20.39 -26.85 -11.99
CA THR A 66 20.16 -28.13 -12.68
C THR A 66 21.38 -28.56 -13.47
N TRP A 67 22.18 -27.62 -13.96
CA TRP A 67 23.43 -27.88 -14.66
C TRP A 67 24.64 -27.44 -13.84
N TYR A 68 25.72 -28.23 -13.94
CA TYR A 68 26.96 -28.07 -13.19
C TYR A 68 28.15 -28.40 -14.09
N LYS A 69 29.08 -27.45 -14.25
CA LYS A 69 30.35 -27.71 -14.93
C LYS A 69 31.13 -28.81 -14.19
N ALA A 70 31.84 -29.66 -14.93
CA ALA A 70 32.56 -30.81 -14.37
C ALA A 70 33.56 -30.42 -13.26
N ASP A 71 34.19 -29.25 -13.38
CA ASP A 71 35.14 -28.71 -12.38
C ASP A 71 34.46 -27.99 -11.19
N GLY A 72 33.13 -27.91 -11.17
CA GLY A 72 32.36 -27.24 -10.12
C GLY A 72 32.43 -25.70 -10.11
N THR A 73 33.19 -25.10 -11.04
CA THR A 73 33.41 -23.63 -11.06
C THR A 73 32.19 -22.86 -11.51
N ALA A 74 31.30 -23.47 -12.31
CA ALA A 74 30.10 -22.85 -12.83
C ALA A 74 28.85 -23.73 -12.68
N MET A 75 27.71 -23.11 -12.39
CA MET A 75 26.43 -23.77 -12.20
C MET A 75 25.30 -22.90 -12.76
N SER A 76 24.29 -23.50 -13.37
CA SER A 76 23.15 -22.81 -13.97
C SER A 76 21.86 -23.59 -13.78
N ARG A 77 20.71 -22.91 -13.72
CA ARG A 77 19.39 -23.55 -13.85
C ARG A 77 18.96 -23.49 -15.31
N LEU A 78 19.11 -24.58 -16.05
CA LEU A 78 18.77 -24.63 -17.48
C LEU A 78 17.51 -25.46 -17.72
N ASP A 79 17.41 -26.58 -17.02
CA ASP A 79 16.31 -27.54 -17.09
C ASP A 79 15.09 -27.07 -16.28
N ARG A 80 13.92 -26.98 -16.92
CA ARG A 80 12.67 -26.65 -16.24
C ARG A 80 11.41 -27.08 -17.00
N PHE A 81 10.28 -27.05 -16.30
CA PHE A 81 8.92 -27.17 -16.81
C PHE A 81 8.23 -25.80 -16.72
N LEU A 82 7.68 -25.36 -17.85
CA LEU A 82 6.86 -24.18 -18.02
C LEU A 82 5.40 -24.61 -18.20
N LEU A 83 4.52 -24.16 -17.31
CA LEU A 83 3.16 -24.70 -17.19
C LEU A 83 2.11 -23.72 -17.72
N SER A 84 1.14 -24.19 -18.51
CA SER A 84 0.00 -23.37 -18.92
C SER A 84 -0.92 -23.05 -17.74
N THR A 85 -1.76 -22.02 -17.89
CA THR A 85 -2.76 -21.65 -16.85
C THR A 85 -3.69 -22.80 -16.53
N GLU A 86 -4.20 -23.42 -17.59
CA GLU A 86 -5.18 -24.48 -17.56
C GLU A 86 -4.57 -25.71 -16.85
N PHE A 87 -3.29 -26.00 -17.09
CA PHE A 87 -2.54 -27.02 -16.35
C PHE A 87 -2.48 -26.72 -14.85
N LEU A 88 -2.18 -25.47 -14.47
CA LEU A 88 -2.13 -25.07 -13.07
C LEU A 88 -3.50 -25.07 -12.38
N ILE A 89 -4.59 -24.85 -13.12
CA ILE A 89 -5.96 -24.91 -12.60
C ILE A 89 -6.35 -26.37 -12.32
N ASN A 90 -6.04 -27.28 -13.25
CA ASN A 90 -6.34 -28.70 -13.12
C ASN A 90 -5.45 -29.39 -12.08
N PHE A 91 -4.19 -28.98 -11.97
CA PHE A 91 -3.19 -29.55 -11.06
C PHE A 91 -2.66 -28.48 -10.08
N PRO A 92 -3.48 -28.00 -9.13
CA PRO A 92 -3.13 -26.85 -8.28
C PRO A 92 -1.96 -27.11 -7.34
N ASN A 93 -1.66 -28.38 -7.04
CA ASN A 93 -0.56 -28.82 -6.18
C ASN A 93 0.63 -29.40 -6.97
N VAL A 94 0.76 -29.08 -8.26
CA VAL A 94 1.93 -29.54 -9.03
C VAL A 94 3.20 -28.82 -8.57
N ILE A 95 4.24 -29.61 -8.31
CA ILE A 95 5.58 -29.16 -7.92
C ILE A 95 6.62 -29.67 -8.90
N GLN A 96 7.71 -28.93 -9.03
CA GLN A 96 8.86 -29.26 -9.85
C GLN A 96 10.07 -29.41 -8.94
N LYS A 97 10.69 -30.60 -8.91
CA LYS A 97 11.78 -30.95 -7.99
C LYS A 97 13.04 -31.37 -8.76
N GLY A 98 14.19 -30.79 -8.40
CA GLY A 98 15.49 -31.24 -8.87
C GLY A 98 15.97 -32.43 -8.07
N LEU A 99 16.23 -33.56 -8.74
CA LEU A 99 16.69 -34.79 -8.13
C LEU A 99 18.22 -34.80 -7.98
N ARG A 100 18.73 -35.80 -7.25
CA ARG A 100 20.17 -35.98 -7.10
C ARG A 100 20.77 -36.33 -8.46
N ARG A 101 21.94 -35.74 -8.70
CA ARG A 101 22.80 -36.00 -9.85
C ARG A 101 23.66 -37.22 -9.52
N GLU A 102 23.68 -38.21 -10.41
CA GLU A 102 24.62 -39.33 -10.33
C GLU A 102 25.82 -39.04 -11.23
N PHE A 103 25.74 -39.37 -12.53
CA PHE A 103 26.86 -39.28 -13.47
C PHE A 103 26.77 -38.14 -14.51
N SER A 104 25.59 -37.55 -14.72
CA SER A 104 25.39 -36.45 -15.67
C SER A 104 25.89 -35.10 -15.11
N ASP A 105 26.18 -34.13 -15.97
CA ASP A 105 26.35 -32.72 -15.60
C ASP A 105 25.01 -32.00 -15.36
N HIS A 106 23.90 -32.60 -15.79
CA HIS A 106 22.52 -32.18 -15.49
C HIS A 106 21.89 -32.97 -14.33
N CYS A 107 20.95 -32.34 -13.63
CA CYS A 107 20.12 -32.95 -12.60
C CYS A 107 18.75 -33.29 -13.20
N PRO A 108 18.23 -34.51 -13.01
CA PRO A 108 16.87 -34.83 -13.42
C PRO A 108 15.86 -33.91 -12.73
N VAL A 109 14.88 -33.43 -13.49
CA VAL A 109 13.80 -32.58 -12.98
C VAL A 109 12.49 -33.35 -13.02
N LEU A 110 11.85 -33.50 -11.85
CA LEU A 110 10.60 -34.22 -11.69
C LEU A 110 9.42 -33.26 -11.53
N LEU A 111 8.41 -33.37 -12.39
CA LEU A 111 7.11 -32.72 -12.24
C LEU A 111 6.12 -33.71 -11.60
N ARG A 112 5.61 -33.41 -10.40
CA ARG A 112 4.64 -34.28 -9.69
C ARG A 112 3.53 -33.51 -9.03
N GLN A 113 2.37 -34.14 -8.84
CA GLN A 113 1.28 -33.59 -8.04
C GLN A 113 1.44 -34.00 -6.57
N ALA A 114 1.66 -33.04 -5.68
CA ALA A 114 1.74 -33.30 -4.25
C ALA A 114 0.33 -33.39 -3.64
N CYS A 115 -0.08 -34.60 -3.24
CA CYS A 115 -1.30 -34.84 -2.46
C CYS A 115 -0.93 -35.43 -1.09
N THR A 116 -0.12 -34.69 -0.32
CA THR A 116 0.24 -35.08 1.05
C THR A 116 -0.79 -34.51 2.03
N ASP A 117 -1.33 -35.35 2.92
CA ASP A 117 -2.19 -34.89 4.01
C ASP A 117 -1.34 -34.34 5.16
N TRP A 118 -1.55 -33.06 5.49
CA TRP A 118 -0.87 -32.38 6.60
C TRP A 118 -1.73 -32.36 7.88
N GLY A 119 -2.94 -32.90 7.82
CA GLY A 119 -3.97 -32.88 8.86
C GLY A 119 -5.04 -31.81 8.63
N PRO A 120 -5.98 -31.67 9.59
CA PRO A 120 -7.16 -30.83 9.43
C PRO A 120 -6.83 -29.34 9.33
N LYS A 121 -7.52 -28.64 8.41
CA LYS A 121 -7.37 -27.20 8.22
C LYS A 121 -8.37 -26.43 9.09
N PRO A 122 -7.96 -25.31 9.73
CA PRO A 122 -8.84 -24.54 10.58
C PRO A 122 -9.92 -23.83 9.74
N PHE A 123 -11.10 -23.71 10.33
CA PHE A 123 -12.23 -22.98 9.78
C PHE A 123 -11.90 -21.50 9.53
N ARG A 124 -12.48 -20.92 8.48
CA ARG A 124 -12.38 -19.49 8.15
C ARG A 124 -13.71 -18.97 7.62
N CYS A 125 -14.16 -17.84 8.14
CA CYS A 125 -15.36 -17.14 7.67
C CYS A 125 -15.20 -16.64 6.23
N LEU A 126 -16.22 -16.82 5.39
CA LEU A 126 -16.26 -16.30 4.02
C LEU A 126 -16.99 -14.96 3.98
N ASP A 127 -16.44 -13.99 3.26
CA ASP A 127 -17.06 -12.65 3.14
C ASP A 127 -18.34 -12.69 2.29
N SER A 128 -18.48 -13.68 1.41
CA SER A 128 -19.67 -13.87 0.57
C SER A 128 -20.94 -14.14 1.38
N TRP A 129 -20.82 -14.72 2.58
CA TRP A 129 -21.97 -15.00 3.45
C TRP A 129 -22.68 -13.72 3.91
N LEU A 130 -21.95 -12.63 4.07
CA LEU A 130 -22.48 -11.34 4.54
C LEU A 130 -23.43 -10.67 3.54
N ASN A 131 -23.45 -11.15 2.29
CA ASN A 131 -24.33 -10.63 1.24
C ASN A 131 -25.60 -11.48 1.06
N HIS A 132 -25.78 -12.54 1.86
CA HIS A 132 -26.95 -13.40 1.78
C HIS A 132 -28.04 -12.89 2.72
N ASP A 133 -29.26 -12.74 2.21
CA ASP A 133 -30.36 -12.05 2.91
C ASP A 133 -30.71 -12.69 4.27
N GLU A 134 -30.74 -14.02 4.35
CA GLU A 134 -31.05 -14.75 5.60
C GLU A 134 -29.87 -14.86 6.60
N PHE A 135 -28.65 -14.45 6.22
CA PHE A 135 -27.47 -14.74 7.04
C PHE A 135 -27.49 -14.02 8.40
N GLU A 136 -27.91 -12.76 8.43
CA GLU A 136 -27.94 -11.98 9.68
C GLU A 136 -28.99 -12.51 10.66
N LYS A 137 -30.15 -12.91 10.12
CA LYS A 137 -31.23 -13.52 10.89
C LYS A 137 -30.79 -14.83 11.51
N TYR A 138 -30.15 -15.70 10.72
CA TYR A 138 -29.59 -16.96 11.20
C TYR A 138 -28.58 -16.76 12.34
N VAL A 139 -27.64 -15.82 12.19
CA VAL A 139 -26.66 -15.51 13.23
C VAL A 139 -27.34 -14.98 14.50
N LYS A 140 -28.33 -14.10 14.37
CA LYS A 140 -29.08 -13.55 15.50
C LYS A 140 -29.81 -14.63 16.30
N GLU A 141 -30.57 -15.49 15.63
CA GLU A 141 -31.31 -16.59 16.26
C GLU A 141 -30.37 -17.55 17.00
N LYS A 142 -29.27 -17.95 16.34
CA LYS A 142 -28.28 -18.84 16.97
C LYS A 142 -27.58 -18.17 18.14
N TRP A 143 -27.16 -16.92 18.01
CA TRP A 143 -26.46 -16.19 19.08
C TRP A 143 -27.32 -16.08 20.35
N GLN A 144 -28.61 -15.77 20.19
CA GLN A 144 -29.57 -15.66 21.29
C GLN A 144 -29.90 -17.01 21.94
N SER A 145 -29.77 -18.12 21.19
CA SER A 145 -29.98 -19.47 21.74
C SER A 145 -28.85 -19.93 22.68
N TYR A 146 -27.68 -19.30 22.65
CA TYR A 146 -26.53 -19.70 23.43
C TYR A 146 -26.54 -19.06 24.82
N ASN A 147 -26.70 -19.88 25.86
CA ASN A 147 -26.72 -19.42 27.26
C ASN A 147 -25.61 -20.08 28.11
N PRO A 148 -24.31 -19.87 27.80
CA PRO A 148 -23.23 -20.35 28.66
C PRO A 148 -23.24 -19.62 30.01
N GLN A 149 -22.91 -20.33 31.09
CA GLN A 149 -22.77 -19.78 32.44
C GLN A 149 -21.31 -19.53 32.78
N GLY A 150 -21.05 -18.57 33.68
CA GLY A 150 -19.71 -18.22 34.16
C GLY A 150 -19.28 -16.78 33.84
N TRP A 151 -17.96 -16.56 33.84
CA TRP A 151 -17.33 -15.27 33.57
C TRP A 151 -17.64 -14.77 32.16
N SER A 152 -17.80 -13.46 31.94
CA SER A 152 -18.18 -12.90 30.63
C SER A 152 -17.16 -13.24 29.53
N SER A 153 -15.88 -13.30 29.88
CA SER A 153 -14.82 -13.81 29.00
C SER A 153 -15.05 -15.27 28.55
N PHE A 154 -15.50 -16.14 29.46
CA PHE A 154 -15.84 -17.53 29.15
C PHE A 154 -17.12 -17.62 28.31
N LYS A 155 -18.15 -16.85 28.66
CA LYS A 155 -19.42 -16.79 27.92
C LYS A 155 -19.19 -16.43 26.45
N LEU A 156 -18.48 -15.32 26.20
CA LEU A 156 -18.19 -14.87 24.84
C LEU A 156 -17.39 -15.92 24.05
N LYS A 157 -16.37 -16.53 24.67
CA LYS A 157 -15.57 -17.57 24.04
C LYS A 157 -16.42 -18.78 23.62
N GLU A 158 -17.29 -19.29 24.49
CA GLU A 158 -18.15 -20.44 24.17
C GLU A 158 -19.23 -20.08 23.14
N LYS A 159 -19.82 -18.88 23.19
CA LYS A 159 -20.74 -18.39 22.14
C LYS A 159 -20.05 -18.35 20.76
N LEU A 160 -18.83 -17.80 20.67
CA LEU A 160 -18.07 -17.76 19.41
C LEU A 160 -17.72 -19.16 18.89
N LYS A 161 -17.37 -20.08 19.79
CA LYS A 161 -17.09 -21.49 19.46
C LYS A 161 -18.33 -22.22 18.95
N ASN A 162 -19.50 -21.99 19.52
CA ASN A 162 -20.76 -22.57 19.05
C ASN A 162 -21.18 -21.96 17.72
N LEU A 163 -21.10 -20.63 17.56
CA LEU A 163 -21.35 -19.96 16.29
C LEU A 163 -20.47 -20.52 15.17
N LYS A 164 -19.19 -20.80 15.44
CA LYS A 164 -18.28 -21.43 14.48
C LYS A 164 -18.75 -22.80 14.00
N LYS A 165 -19.36 -23.62 14.88
CA LYS A 165 -19.92 -24.93 14.50
C LYS A 165 -21.13 -24.75 13.59
N ASP A 166 -22.05 -23.86 13.95
CA ASP A 166 -23.27 -23.61 13.20
C ASP A 166 -22.99 -22.99 11.82
N LEU A 167 -22.02 -22.07 11.73
CA LEU A 167 -21.59 -21.50 10.46
C LEU A 167 -20.99 -22.54 9.49
N LYS A 168 -20.37 -23.60 10.00
CA LYS A 168 -19.92 -24.71 9.14
C LYS A 168 -21.10 -25.46 8.54
N ILE A 169 -22.14 -25.71 9.35
CA ILE A 169 -23.36 -26.37 8.91
C ILE A 169 -24.06 -25.50 7.86
N TRP A 170 -24.24 -24.20 8.15
CA TRP A 170 -24.83 -23.22 7.23
C TRP A 170 -24.11 -23.16 5.88
N ASN A 171 -22.78 -23.11 5.88
CA ASN A 171 -22.02 -23.06 4.63
C ASN A 171 -22.27 -24.31 3.76
N ASN A 172 -22.32 -25.48 4.39
CA ASN A 172 -22.56 -26.73 3.69
C ASN A 172 -24.00 -26.83 3.15
N SER A 173 -24.99 -26.31 3.88
CA SER A 173 -26.39 -26.35 3.46
C SER A 173 -26.75 -25.32 2.39
N VAL A 174 -26.22 -24.09 2.49
CA VAL A 174 -26.59 -22.98 1.59
C VAL A 174 -25.71 -22.90 0.35
N TYR A 175 -24.38 -22.97 0.52
CA TYR A 175 -23.45 -22.80 -0.61
C TYR A 175 -22.97 -24.13 -1.18
N GLY A 176 -22.78 -25.15 -0.33
CA GLY A 176 -22.32 -26.47 -0.75
C GLY A 176 -21.07 -26.40 -1.64
N ASN A 177 -21.11 -27.09 -2.78
CA ASN A 177 -20.08 -26.99 -3.82
C ASN A 177 -20.48 -25.96 -4.89
N ILE A 178 -19.91 -24.75 -4.77
CA ILE A 178 -20.18 -23.62 -5.67
C ILE A 178 -19.89 -23.99 -7.14
N ASP A 179 -18.81 -24.71 -7.43
CA ASP A 179 -18.46 -25.05 -8.81
C ASP A 179 -19.48 -26.02 -9.42
N LYS A 180 -19.99 -26.99 -8.64
CA LYS A 180 -21.07 -27.88 -9.06
C LYS A 180 -22.36 -27.11 -9.35
N ASN A 181 -22.71 -26.15 -8.50
CA ASN A 181 -23.90 -25.32 -8.67
C ASN A 181 -23.83 -24.44 -9.94
N ILE A 182 -22.65 -23.93 -10.28
CA ILE A 182 -22.41 -23.17 -11.53
C ILE A 182 -22.67 -24.04 -12.75
N GLU A 183 -22.13 -25.25 -12.79
CA GLU A 183 -22.33 -26.16 -13.93
C GLU A 183 -23.79 -26.59 -14.07
N THR A 184 -24.50 -26.83 -12.95
CA THR A 184 -25.94 -27.13 -12.99
C THR A 184 -26.75 -25.97 -13.56
N ALA A 185 -26.43 -24.72 -13.22
CA ALA A 185 -27.12 -23.55 -13.75
C ALA A 185 -26.84 -23.33 -15.25
N LYS A 186 -25.61 -23.56 -15.71
CA LYS A 186 -25.26 -23.51 -17.15
C LYS A 186 -26.00 -24.56 -17.97
N GLU A 187 -26.05 -25.79 -17.46
CA GLU A 187 -26.72 -26.88 -18.15
C GLU A 187 -28.24 -26.63 -18.25
N GLY A 188 -28.84 -26.06 -17.20
CA GLY A 188 -30.23 -25.61 -17.24
C GLY A 188 -30.51 -24.54 -18.31
N ILE A 189 -29.57 -23.61 -18.55
CA ILE A 189 -29.66 -22.61 -19.62
C ILE A 189 -29.54 -23.29 -20.99
N ARG A 190 -28.51 -24.12 -21.18
CA ARG A 190 -28.26 -24.83 -22.44
C ARG A 190 -29.47 -25.65 -22.87
N ARG A 191 -30.03 -26.44 -21.96
CA ARG A 191 -31.23 -27.25 -22.22
C ARG A 191 -32.43 -26.42 -22.69
N LEU A 192 -32.61 -25.23 -22.13
CA LEU A 192 -33.70 -24.32 -22.52
C LEU A 192 -33.39 -23.60 -23.83
N ASP A 193 -32.12 -23.29 -24.11
CA ASP A 193 -31.69 -22.71 -25.39
C ASP A 193 -31.92 -23.71 -26.55
N GLU A 194 -31.46 -24.95 -26.40
CA GLU A 194 -31.64 -26.03 -27.39
C GLU A 194 -33.13 -26.30 -27.67
N LYS A 195 -33.97 -26.31 -26.63
CA LYS A 195 -35.42 -26.45 -26.80
C LYS A 195 -36.02 -25.25 -27.55
N GLY A 196 -35.57 -24.05 -27.22
CA GLY A 196 -36.02 -22.81 -27.86
C GLY A 196 -35.70 -22.76 -29.36
N GLU A 197 -34.58 -23.35 -29.78
CA GLU A 197 -34.19 -23.46 -31.19
C GLU A 197 -35.13 -24.39 -31.99
N VAL A 198 -35.67 -25.42 -31.35
CA VAL A 198 -36.51 -26.44 -32.03
C VAL A 198 -38.00 -26.08 -31.99
N ALA A 199 -38.52 -25.63 -30.85
CA ALA A 199 -39.97 -25.54 -30.61
C ALA A 199 -40.45 -24.19 -30.03
N GLY A 200 -39.54 -23.23 -29.82
CA GLY A 200 -39.84 -22.04 -29.04
C GLY A 200 -39.98 -22.32 -27.54
N LEU A 201 -40.08 -21.27 -26.73
CA LEU A 201 -40.20 -21.38 -25.27
C LEU A 201 -41.56 -20.84 -24.79
N THR A 202 -42.18 -21.54 -23.85
CA THR A 202 -43.35 -21.03 -23.13
C THR A 202 -42.96 -19.92 -22.15
N ASP A 203 -43.92 -19.08 -21.73
CA ASP A 203 -43.65 -18.00 -20.77
C ASP A 203 -43.07 -18.51 -19.44
N ALA A 204 -43.52 -19.68 -18.98
CA ALA A 204 -42.98 -20.34 -17.79
C ALA A 204 -41.50 -20.75 -17.97
N GLU A 205 -41.14 -21.24 -19.16
CA GLU A 205 -39.77 -21.64 -19.48
C GLU A 205 -38.86 -20.43 -19.72
N VAL A 206 -39.39 -19.34 -20.27
CA VAL A 206 -38.70 -18.05 -20.34
C VAL A 206 -38.42 -17.54 -18.93
N ALA A 207 -39.36 -17.65 -18.00
CA ALA A 207 -39.16 -17.30 -16.60
C ALA A 207 -38.11 -18.21 -15.92
N GLN A 208 -38.16 -19.52 -16.19
CA GLN A 208 -37.17 -20.48 -15.69
C GLN A 208 -35.76 -20.19 -16.24
N ARG A 209 -35.63 -19.89 -17.53
CA ARG A 209 -34.38 -19.46 -18.16
C ARG A 209 -33.83 -18.20 -17.49
N LYS A 210 -34.69 -17.21 -17.25
CA LYS A 210 -34.36 -15.97 -16.51
C LYS A 210 -33.92 -16.25 -15.06
N ASP A 211 -34.42 -17.30 -14.42
CA ASP A 211 -33.99 -17.72 -13.08
C ASP A 211 -32.62 -18.42 -13.12
N CYS A 212 -32.40 -19.32 -14.08
CA CYS A 212 -31.10 -19.98 -14.26
C CYS A 212 -29.98 -18.96 -14.52
N PHE A 213 -30.20 -17.95 -15.37
CA PHE A 213 -29.26 -16.85 -15.57
C PHE A 213 -28.95 -16.07 -14.28
N TYR A 214 -29.96 -15.86 -13.45
CA TYR A 214 -29.82 -15.16 -12.18
C TYR A 214 -29.00 -15.98 -11.18
N ARG A 215 -29.34 -17.26 -10.98
CA ARG A 215 -28.59 -18.18 -10.11
C ARG A 215 -27.14 -18.35 -10.58
N LEU A 216 -26.92 -18.47 -11.89
CA LEU A 216 -25.58 -18.53 -12.46
C LEU A 216 -24.77 -17.29 -12.07
N TRP A 217 -25.36 -16.10 -12.10
CA TRP A 217 -24.70 -14.87 -11.66
C TRP A 217 -24.41 -14.89 -10.16
N GLU A 218 -25.35 -15.29 -9.31
CA GLU A 218 -25.13 -15.37 -7.85
C GLU A 218 -23.98 -16.31 -7.48
N TRP A 219 -23.94 -17.50 -8.08
CA TRP A 219 -22.86 -18.45 -7.84
C TRP A 219 -21.52 -17.96 -8.37
N ASN A 220 -21.49 -17.33 -9.54
CA ASN A 220 -20.26 -16.71 -10.06
C ASN A 220 -19.78 -15.57 -9.17
N LYS A 221 -20.69 -14.74 -8.64
CA LYS A 221 -20.34 -13.66 -7.70
C LYS A 221 -19.79 -14.22 -6.39
N ALA A 222 -20.42 -15.27 -5.84
CA ALA A 222 -19.91 -15.95 -4.64
C ALA A 222 -18.51 -16.55 -4.90
N ARG A 223 -18.31 -17.18 -6.06
CA ARG A 223 -17.00 -17.71 -6.49
C ARG A 223 -15.96 -16.60 -6.64
N ASP A 224 -16.29 -15.51 -7.30
CA ASP A 224 -15.39 -14.37 -7.50
C ASP A 224 -15.03 -13.72 -6.17
N SER A 225 -15.99 -13.56 -5.25
CA SER A 225 -15.75 -13.06 -3.89
C SER A 225 -14.83 -13.99 -3.09
N LEU A 226 -15.03 -15.31 -3.19
CA LEU A 226 -14.16 -16.32 -2.57
C LEU A 226 -12.74 -16.28 -3.13
N LEU A 227 -12.59 -16.17 -4.46
CA LEU A 227 -11.30 -16.06 -5.13
C LEU A 227 -10.60 -14.76 -4.78
N HIS A 228 -11.34 -13.65 -4.74
CA HIS A 228 -10.86 -12.36 -4.30
C HIS A 228 -10.33 -12.43 -2.87
N GLN A 229 -11.13 -12.97 -1.94
CA GLN A 229 -10.75 -13.17 -0.54
C GLN A 229 -9.49 -14.05 -0.42
N LYS A 230 -9.40 -15.15 -1.16
CA LYS A 230 -8.23 -16.06 -1.17
C LYS A 230 -7.00 -15.43 -1.80
N SER A 231 -7.16 -14.62 -2.85
CA SER A 231 -6.06 -13.96 -3.57
C SER A 231 -5.38 -12.87 -2.75
N ARG A 232 -6.11 -12.28 -1.78
CA ARG A 232 -5.68 -11.15 -0.94
C ARG A 232 -5.35 -9.87 -1.73
N GLN A 233 -5.85 -9.73 -2.95
CA GLN A 233 -5.72 -8.50 -3.73
C GLN A 233 -6.75 -7.47 -3.26
N LYS A 234 -6.32 -6.23 -2.99
CA LYS A 234 -7.20 -5.21 -2.37
C LYS A 234 -7.78 -4.18 -3.34
N TRP A 235 -7.24 -4.08 -4.55
CA TRP A 235 -7.48 -2.95 -5.44
C TRP A 235 -8.50 -3.22 -6.55
N LEU A 236 -8.77 -4.48 -6.89
CA LEU A 236 -9.75 -4.86 -7.91
C LEU A 236 -11.15 -4.98 -7.29
N LYS A 237 -12.14 -4.33 -7.91
CA LYS A 237 -13.56 -4.55 -7.59
C LYS A 237 -14.06 -5.84 -8.25
N GLU A 238 -15.03 -6.50 -7.62
CA GLU A 238 -15.61 -7.78 -8.08
C GLU A 238 -16.14 -7.75 -9.54
N GLY A 239 -16.53 -6.58 -10.09
CA GLY A 239 -17.00 -6.47 -11.49
C GLY A 239 -15.92 -6.22 -12.56
N ASP A 240 -14.72 -5.79 -12.16
CA ASP A 240 -13.55 -5.59 -13.04
C ASP A 240 -12.53 -6.75 -12.93
N ALA A 241 -12.84 -7.69 -12.04
CA ALA A 241 -12.10 -8.89 -11.72
C ALA A 241 -12.12 -9.90 -12.89
N ASN A 242 -10.94 -10.38 -13.31
CA ASN A 242 -10.84 -11.59 -14.13
C ASN A 242 -10.58 -12.79 -13.21
N SER A 243 -11.47 -13.78 -13.19
CA SER A 243 -11.32 -14.99 -12.38
C SER A 243 -9.99 -15.71 -12.66
N LYS A 244 -9.55 -15.82 -13.92
CA LYS A 244 -8.24 -16.40 -14.30
C LYS A 244 -7.08 -15.68 -13.61
N PHE A 245 -7.14 -14.35 -13.48
CA PHE A 245 -6.12 -13.56 -12.79
C PHE A 245 -6.04 -13.90 -11.29
N PHE A 246 -7.18 -14.01 -10.60
CA PHE A 246 -7.20 -14.38 -9.18
C PHE A 246 -6.75 -15.82 -8.95
N HIS A 247 -7.18 -16.75 -9.80
CA HIS A 247 -6.70 -18.14 -9.75
C HIS A 247 -5.18 -18.22 -9.86
N GLY A 248 -4.59 -17.56 -10.87
CA GLY A 248 -3.14 -17.48 -11.03
C GLY A 248 -2.43 -16.91 -9.79
N CYS A 249 -2.96 -15.83 -9.22
CA CYS A 249 -2.43 -15.25 -7.98
C CYS A 249 -2.48 -16.20 -6.79
N VAL A 250 -3.61 -16.91 -6.60
CA VAL A 250 -3.81 -17.86 -5.50
C VAL A 250 -2.84 -19.04 -5.64
N ILE A 251 -2.72 -19.59 -6.85
CA ILE A 251 -1.82 -20.72 -7.14
C ILE A 251 -0.37 -20.32 -6.87
N LYS A 252 0.09 -19.20 -7.43
CA LYS A 252 1.44 -18.68 -7.20
C LYS A 252 1.74 -18.50 -5.71
N ARG A 253 0.79 -17.91 -4.96
CA ARG A 253 0.94 -17.70 -3.51
C ARG A 253 0.95 -19.00 -2.72
N ARG A 254 0.14 -19.99 -3.09
CA ARG A 254 0.14 -21.32 -2.45
C ARG A 254 1.48 -22.00 -2.64
N LYS A 255 2.03 -21.97 -3.86
CA LYS A 255 3.34 -22.55 -4.17
C LYS A 255 4.47 -21.85 -3.43
N GLN A 256 4.50 -20.52 -3.45
CA GLN A 256 5.52 -19.76 -2.73
C GLN A 256 5.52 -20.07 -1.22
N ASN A 257 4.35 -20.20 -0.59
CA ASN A 257 4.25 -20.46 0.85
C ASN A 257 4.22 -21.95 1.23
N GLY A 258 4.27 -22.86 0.25
CA GLY A 258 4.22 -24.29 0.49
C GLY A 258 5.54 -24.79 1.07
N ILE A 259 5.46 -25.69 2.05
CA ILE A 259 6.62 -26.38 2.61
C ILE A 259 6.58 -27.82 2.09
N ASP A 260 7.43 -28.14 1.11
CA ASP A 260 7.47 -29.48 0.50
C ASP A 260 8.37 -30.46 1.28
N GLY A 261 9.39 -29.92 1.96
CA GLY A 261 10.37 -30.66 2.74
C GLY A 261 11.33 -29.67 3.41
N MET A 262 12.21 -30.17 4.28
CA MET A 262 13.13 -29.32 5.03
C MET A 262 14.43 -30.06 5.36
N GLN A 263 15.52 -29.31 5.48
CA GLN A 263 16.77 -29.85 5.96
C GLN A 263 16.79 -29.89 7.49
N ILE A 264 16.90 -31.08 8.07
CA ILE A 264 16.95 -31.36 9.50
C ILE A 264 18.26 -32.13 9.77
N ASN A 265 19.11 -31.60 10.64
CA ASN A 265 20.42 -32.21 11.00
C ASN A 265 21.31 -32.57 9.80
N GLY A 266 21.24 -31.77 8.73
CA GLY A 266 22.02 -32.01 7.50
C GLY A 266 21.31 -32.88 6.46
N GLU A 267 20.27 -33.62 6.85
CA GLU A 267 19.48 -34.49 5.97
C GLU A 267 18.18 -33.83 5.50
N TRP A 268 17.74 -34.14 4.28
CA TRP A 268 16.47 -33.63 3.74
C TRP A 268 15.34 -34.61 4.04
N THR A 269 14.30 -34.16 4.74
CA THR A 269 13.09 -34.96 4.98
C THR A 269 11.86 -34.33 4.33
N GLU A 270 10.93 -35.19 3.89
CA GLU A 270 9.60 -34.84 3.37
C GLU A 270 8.49 -35.39 4.27
N GLU A 271 8.85 -36.03 5.38
CA GLU A 271 7.90 -36.68 6.27
C GLU A 271 7.15 -35.64 7.11
N VAL A 272 5.82 -35.59 6.91
CA VAL A 272 4.93 -34.59 7.51
C VAL A 272 5.06 -34.52 9.04
N VAL A 273 5.07 -35.68 9.70
CA VAL A 273 5.08 -35.76 11.17
C VAL A 273 6.41 -35.23 11.71
N VAL A 274 7.53 -35.68 11.14
CA VAL A 274 8.88 -35.23 11.51
C VAL A 274 9.03 -33.73 11.31
N ILE A 275 8.58 -33.20 10.16
CA ILE A 275 8.62 -31.76 9.86
C ILE A 275 7.79 -30.97 10.87
N LYS A 276 6.54 -31.37 11.15
CA LYS A 276 5.67 -30.66 12.11
C LYS A 276 6.26 -30.64 13.51
N ASN A 277 6.83 -31.76 13.97
CA ASN A 277 7.44 -31.87 15.29
C ASN A 277 8.72 -31.05 15.40
N PHE A 278 9.59 -31.08 14.39
CA PHE A 278 10.80 -30.26 14.37
C PHE A 278 10.47 -28.75 14.39
N ILE A 279 9.47 -28.33 13.60
CA ILE A 279 9.02 -26.93 13.59
C ILE A 279 8.48 -26.51 14.95
N LYS A 280 7.66 -27.36 15.59
CA LYS A 280 7.13 -27.12 16.93
C LYS A 280 8.28 -26.93 17.92
N GLU A 281 9.20 -27.89 18.03
CA GLU A 281 10.28 -27.84 19.01
C GLU A 281 11.27 -26.70 18.76
N PHE A 282 11.52 -26.35 17.49
CA PHE A 282 12.32 -25.17 17.13
C PHE A 282 11.72 -23.86 17.66
N TYR A 283 10.41 -23.65 17.51
CA TYR A 283 9.77 -22.43 18.02
C TYR A 283 9.54 -22.48 19.53
N ARG A 284 9.27 -23.66 20.08
CA ARG A 284 9.11 -23.86 21.53
C ARG A 284 10.39 -23.50 22.27
N SER A 285 11.53 -24.06 21.89
CA SER A 285 12.82 -23.76 22.51
C SER A 285 13.18 -22.28 22.39
N LYS A 286 12.86 -21.67 21.25
CA LYS A 286 13.13 -20.26 21.00
C LYS A 286 12.35 -19.30 21.89
N PHE A 287 11.10 -19.62 22.23
CA PHE A 287 10.26 -18.81 23.12
C PHE A 287 10.34 -19.23 24.58
N GLN A 288 11.20 -20.19 24.89
CA GLN A 288 11.51 -20.61 26.25
C GLN A 288 12.64 -19.72 26.80
N GLU A 289 12.46 -19.22 28.02
CA GLU A 289 13.48 -18.45 28.73
C GLU A 289 14.48 -19.41 29.36
N GLU A 290 15.76 -19.07 29.25
CA GLU A 290 16.83 -19.84 29.89
C GLU A 290 16.94 -19.41 31.36
N GLN A 291 17.23 -20.36 32.25
CA GLN A 291 17.48 -20.04 33.66
C GLN A 291 18.87 -19.41 33.78
N TRP A 292 18.91 -18.08 33.83
CA TRP A 292 20.12 -17.28 33.93
C TRP A 292 19.91 -16.05 34.82
N HIS A 293 20.91 -15.71 35.65
CA HIS A 293 20.88 -14.52 36.49
C HIS A 293 21.29 -13.27 35.68
N ARG A 294 20.29 -12.49 35.26
CA ARG A 294 20.51 -11.25 34.51
C ARG A 294 21.00 -10.12 35.42
N PRO A 295 21.97 -9.28 34.98
CA PRO A 295 22.35 -8.08 35.71
C PRO A 295 21.18 -7.11 35.87
N ARG A 296 21.15 -6.38 36.99
CA ARG A 296 20.14 -5.35 37.26
C ARG A 296 20.42 -4.11 36.41
N PHE A 297 19.37 -3.57 35.79
CA PHE A 297 19.46 -2.32 35.02
C PHE A 297 19.14 -1.11 35.91
N GLU A 298 20.13 -0.23 36.15
CA GLU A 298 20.03 0.87 37.12
C GLU A 298 19.99 2.28 36.53
N LEU A 299 19.87 2.44 35.21
CA LEU A 299 19.75 3.78 34.61
C LEU A 299 18.38 4.40 34.93
N ASN A 300 18.35 5.66 35.41
CA ASN A 300 17.12 6.33 35.87
C ASN A 300 16.75 7.62 35.09
N ASN A 301 17.63 8.11 34.20
CA ASN A 301 17.47 9.37 33.48
C ASN A 301 16.51 9.26 32.28
N PHE A 302 15.33 8.67 32.48
CA PHE A 302 14.32 8.57 31.45
C PHE A 302 13.21 9.59 31.65
N LYS A 303 12.61 10.04 30.56
CA LYS A 303 11.33 10.76 30.61
C LYS A 303 10.27 9.83 31.17
N ARG A 304 9.46 10.34 32.09
CA ARG A 304 8.43 9.57 32.80
C ARG A 304 7.05 10.12 32.47
N LEU A 305 6.05 9.25 32.52
CA LEU A 305 4.66 9.64 32.37
C LEU A 305 4.20 10.53 33.52
N SER A 306 3.31 11.46 33.21
CA SER A 306 2.60 12.25 34.22
C SER A 306 1.51 11.41 34.92
N ILE A 307 0.93 11.96 35.98
CA ILE A 307 -0.18 11.32 36.69
C ILE A 307 -1.42 11.30 35.79
N GLU A 308 -1.70 12.41 35.11
CA GLU A 308 -2.83 12.57 34.20
C GLU A 308 -2.74 11.61 32.99
N GLU A 309 -1.53 11.39 32.48
CA GLU A 309 -1.29 10.38 31.43
C GLU A 309 -1.59 8.97 31.94
N ASN A 310 -1.20 8.63 33.18
CA ASN A 310 -1.51 7.34 33.78
C ASN A 310 -3.02 7.15 34.01
N ASP A 311 -3.70 8.15 34.54
CA ASP A 311 -5.15 8.10 34.79
C ASP A 311 -5.91 7.86 33.47
N MET A 312 -5.49 8.53 32.39
CA MET A 312 -6.04 8.30 31.04
C MET A 312 -5.78 6.87 30.54
N LEU A 313 -4.60 6.32 30.80
CA LEU A 313 -4.26 4.95 30.36
C LEU A 313 -5.12 3.89 31.04
N VAL A 314 -5.53 4.09 32.30
CA VAL A 314 -6.29 3.10 33.09
C VAL A 314 -7.77 3.44 33.30
N ALA A 315 -8.25 4.55 32.73
CA ALA A 315 -9.66 4.92 32.71
C ALA A 315 -10.56 3.77 32.21
N ASP A 316 -11.84 3.78 32.56
CA ASP A 316 -12.78 2.74 32.13
C ASP A 316 -12.87 2.67 30.60
N PHE A 317 -13.13 1.47 30.05
CA PHE A 317 -13.29 1.29 28.60
C PHE A 317 -14.69 1.71 28.18
N SER A 318 -14.80 2.74 27.35
CA SER A 318 -16.10 3.15 26.78
C SER A 318 -16.50 2.28 25.59
N GLU A 319 -17.81 2.19 25.30
CA GLU A 319 -18.30 1.49 24.11
C GLU A 319 -17.69 2.08 22.83
N GLU A 320 -17.54 3.41 22.75
CA GLU A 320 -16.95 4.10 21.61
C GLU A 320 -15.50 3.69 21.38
N GLU A 321 -14.71 3.55 22.44
CA GLU A 321 -13.30 3.14 22.36
C GLU A 321 -13.18 1.68 21.89
N ILE A 322 -14.02 0.79 22.42
CA ILE A 322 -14.08 -0.62 22.01
C ILE A 322 -14.50 -0.71 20.53
N ARG A 323 -15.52 0.07 20.14
CA ARG A 323 -15.98 0.17 18.75
C ARG A 323 -14.86 0.68 17.84
N GLU A 324 -14.12 1.71 18.24
CA GLU A 324 -12.98 2.22 17.46
C GLU A 324 -11.90 1.14 17.27
N ALA A 325 -11.60 0.35 18.31
CA ALA A 325 -10.66 -0.77 18.24
C ALA A 325 -11.12 -1.82 17.20
N VAL A 326 -12.42 -2.15 17.15
CA VAL A 326 -13.00 -3.06 16.16
C VAL A 326 -12.97 -2.47 14.75
N TRP A 327 -13.34 -1.19 14.57
CA TRP A 327 -13.39 -0.56 13.25
C TRP A 327 -12.02 -0.31 12.64
N SER A 328 -11.01 -0.02 13.47
CA SER A 328 -9.62 0.14 13.05
C SER A 328 -8.97 -1.18 12.60
N CYS A 329 -9.54 -2.35 12.98
CA CYS A 329 -9.11 -3.65 12.48
C CYS A 329 -9.57 -3.88 11.03
N ASN A 330 -8.66 -4.34 10.16
CA ASN A 330 -9.01 -4.65 8.77
C ASN A 330 -9.79 -5.97 8.69
N GLY A 331 -10.99 -5.94 8.10
CA GLY A 331 -11.92 -7.06 8.04
C GLY A 331 -11.50 -8.23 7.13
N ASN A 332 -10.77 -7.96 6.04
CA ASN A 332 -10.36 -8.99 5.05
C ASN A 332 -9.05 -9.72 5.44
N LYS A 333 -8.55 -9.53 6.67
CA LYS A 333 -7.32 -10.20 7.14
C LYS A 333 -7.58 -11.64 7.56
N SER A 334 -6.54 -12.47 7.53
CA SER A 334 -6.65 -13.86 7.98
C SER A 334 -7.01 -13.91 9.47
N PRO A 335 -7.99 -14.74 9.87
CA PRO A 335 -8.38 -14.90 11.26
C PRO A 335 -7.34 -15.72 12.04
N GLY A 336 -7.42 -15.65 13.38
CA GLY A 336 -6.66 -16.50 14.29
C GLY A 336 -7.33 -17.88 14.48
N PRO A 337 -7.08 -18.56 15.62
CA PRO A 337 -7.67 -19.85 15.95
C PRO A 337 -9.20 -19.89 16.03
N ASP A 338 -9.81 -18.75 16.35
CA ASP A 338 -11.25 -18.52 16.33
C ASP A 338 -11.86 -18.73 14.94
N GLY A 339 -11.17 -18.32 13.88
CA GLY A 339 -11.61 -18.46 12.48
C GLY A 339 -12.58 -17.37 12.02
N LEU A 340 -12.87 -16.38 12.86
CA LEU A 340 -13.79 -15.27 12.59
C LEU A 340 -13.03 -14.04 12.10
N ASN A 341 -13.57 -13.37 11.09
CA ASN A 341 -12.98 -12.17 10.53
C ASN A 341 -13.67 -10.91 11.09
N PHE A 342 -13.01 -9.75 11.00
CA PHE A 342 -13.57 -8.51 11.55
C PHE A 342 -14.70 -7.94 10.67
N ASN A 343 -14.92 -8.40 9.44
CA ASN A 343 -16.11 -8.00 8.68
C ASN A 343 -17.37 -8.55 9.32
N LEU A 344 -17.34 -9.83 9.72
CA LEU A 344 -18.44 -10.47 10.43
C LEU A 344 -18.76 -9.71 11.72
N ILE A 345 -17.74 -9.40 12.53
CA ILE A 345 -17.92 -8.68 13.80
C ILE A 345 -18.51 -7.28 13.56
N LYS A 346 -18.03 -6.54 12.56
CA LYS A 346 -18.55 -5.21 12.24
C LYS A 346 -19.99 -5.24 11.76
N ARG A 347 -20.34 -6.22 10.92
CA ARG A 347 -21.70 -6.38 10.39
C ARG A 347 -22.67 -6.82 11.49
N MET A 348 -22.24 -7.73 12.35
CA MET A 348 -23.03 -8.29 13.46
C MET A 348 -22.87 -7.49 14.76
N TRP A 349 -22.28 -6.29 14.72
CA TRP A 349 -22.04 -5.47 15.92
C TRP A 349 -23.30 -5.28 16.79
N PRO A 350 -24.49 -5.00 16.23
CA PRO A 350 -25.71 -4.87 17.03
C PRO A 350 -26.07 -6.10 17.86
N ILE A 351 -25.62 -7.29 17.43
CA ILE A 351 -25.88 -8.58 18.10
C ILE A 351 -24.77 -8.90 19.11
N LEU A 352 -23.51 -8.59 18.76
CA LEU A 352 -22.34 -9.02 19.52
C LEU A 352 -21.87 -7.99 20.58
N LYS A 353 -22.30 -6.73 20.47
CA LYS A 353 -21.72 -5.61 21.25
C LYS A 353 -21.78 -5.81 22.76
N GLU A 354 -22.89 -6.31 23.28
CA GLU A 354 -23.13 -6.44 24.73
C GLU A 354 -22.14 -7.42 25.35
N ASP A 355 -22.05 -8.64 24.79
CA ASP A 355 -21.09 -9.66 25.23
C ASP A 355 -19.62 -9.20 25.11
N ILE A 356 -19.30 -8.39 24.08
CA ILE A 356 -17.95 -7.84 23.89
C ILE A 356 -17.64 -6.78 24.95
N CYS A 357 -18.58 -5.86 25.21
CA CYS A 357 -18.39 -4.81 26.21
C CYS A 357 -18.25 -5.41 27.62
N GLU A 358 -19.11 -6.37 27.99
CA GLU A 358 -18.99 -7.08 29.27
C GLU A 358 -17.63 -7.77 29.44
N PHE A 359 -17.14 -8.45 28.39
CA PHE A 359 -15.81 -9.04 28.39
C PHE A 359 -14.70 -8.00 28.63
N MET A 360 -14.80 -6.83 27.99
CA MET A 360 -13.82 -5.76 28.14
C MET A 360 -13.86 -5.15 29.55
N CYS A 361 -15.04 -4.93 30.12
CA CYS A 361 -15.22 -4.47 31.50
C CYS A 361 -14.62 -5.48 32.50
N GLU A 362 -14.90 -6.78 32.33
CA GLU A 362 -14.34 -7.84 33.18
C GLU A 362 -12.79 -7.87 33.11
N PHE A 363 -12.21 -7.72 31.92
CA PHE A 363 -10.76 -7.62 31.76
C PHE A 363 -10.19 -6.37 32.43
N HIS A 364 -10.89 -5.22 32.36
CA HIS A 364 -10.46 -3.99 33.03
C HIS A 364 -10.38 -4.16 34.55
N SER A 365 -11.43 -4.72 35.15
CA SER A 365 -11.54 -4.89 36.61
C SER A 365 -10.55 -5.93 37.14
N ASN A 366 -10.45 -7.08 36.48
CA ASN A 366 -9.73 -8.23 37.03
C ASN A 366 -8.32 -8.41 36.43
N GLY A 367 -8.04 -7.82 35.27
CA GLY A 367 -6.76 -7.94 34.58
C GLY A 367 -6.42 -9.36 34.14
N ARG A 368 -7.42 -10.23 33.94
CA ARG A 368 -7.24 -11.67 33.62
C ARG A 368 -7.91 -12.06 32.30
N LEU A 369 -7.31 -13.01 31.58
CA LEU A 369 -7.85 -13.57 30.35
C LEU A 369 -8.17 -15.06 30.50
N VAL A 370 -9.36 -15.47 30.08
CA VAL A 370 -9.74 -16.89 30.11
C VAL A 370 -8.83 -17.73 29.22
N LYS A 371 -8.44 -18.93 29.68
CA LYS A 371 -7.56 -19.85 28.94
C LYS A 371 -8.06 -20.06 27.50
N GLY A 372 -7.18 -19.88 26.52
CA GLY A 372 -7.47 -20.05 25.09
C GLY A 372 -8.09 -18.82 24.39
N SER A 373 -8.44 -17.75 25.11
CA SER A 373 -8.86 -16.47 24.48
C SER A 373 -7.68 -15.72 23.84
N ASN A 374 -6.46 -15.97 24.34
CA ASN A 374 -5.20 -15.42 23.86
C ASN A 374 -4.39 -16.44 23.01
N ALA A 375 -5.07 -17.40 22.39
CA ALA A 375 -4.44 -18.37 21.49
C ALA A 375 -4.09 -17.73 20.13
N SER A 376 -2.97 -18.13 19.54
CA SER A 376 -2.51 -17.61 18.25
C SER A 376 -1.89 -18.67 17.33
N PHE A 377 -1.88 -18.40 16.03
CA PHE A 377 -1.19 -19.22 15.05
C PHE A 377 0.06 -18.53 14.50
N ILE A 378 1.22 -19.18 14.54
CA ILE A 378 2.40 -18.73 13.78
C ILE A 378 2.29 -19.25 12.35
N VAL A 379 2.21 -18.35 11.38
CA VAL A 379 2.31 -18.67 9.95
C VAL A 379 3.73 -18.36 9.48
N LEU A 380 4.31 -19.30 8.73
CA LEU A 380 5.64 -19.17 8.15
C LEU A 380 5.54 -18.51 6.76
N ILE A 381 6.17 -17.35 6.60
CA ILE A 381 6.25 -16.66 5.30
C ILE A 381 7.70 -16.72 4.79
N PRO A 382 7.96 -17.27 3.60
CA PRO A 382 9.32 -17.37 3.06
C PRO A 382 9.94 -15.97 2.85
N LYS A 383 11.20 -15.78 3.25
CA LYS A 383 11.97 -14.55 2.99
C LYS A 383 12.60 -14.54 1.60
N LYS A 384 12.89 -15.71 1.05
CA LYS A 384 13.50 -15.93 -0.26
C LYS A 384 12.80 -17.08 -0.99
N GLU A 385 13.11 -17.25 -2.27
CA GLU A 385 12.61 -18.39 -3.05
C GLU A 385 13.28 -19.69 -2.59
N ASN A 386 12.49 -20.76 -2.52
CA ASN A 386 12.90 -22.12 -2.10
C ASN A 386 13.66 -22.16 -0.76
N PRO A 387 12.97 -21.92 0.37
CA PRO A 387 13.62 -21.92 1.68
C PRO A 387 13.97 -23.36 2.11
N SER A 388 15.20 -23.60 2.53
CA SER A 388 15.66 -24.91 3.01
C SER A 388 15.72 -25.02 4.53
N SER A 389 15.74 -23.88 5.24
CA SER A 389 15.88 -23.79 6.71
C SER A 389 14.82 -22.86 7.34
N LEU A 390 14.45 -23.13 8.60
CA LEU A 390 13.49 -22.30 9.36
C LEU A 390 13.94 -20.85 9.57
N LEU A 391 15.24 -20.57 9.51
CA LEU A 391 15.77 -19.21 9.62
C LEU A 391 15.37 -18.31 8.42
N GLU A 392 15.04 -18.95 7.30
CA GLU A 392 14.68 -18.33 6.03
C GLU A 392 13.18 -18.04 5.95
N TYR A 393 12.42 -18.40 6.99
CA TYR A 393 11.03 -18.00 7.15
C TYR A 393 10.90 -16.83 8.12
N ARG A 394 9.89 -15.99 7.89
CA ARG A 394 9.41 -14.96 8.79
C ARG A 394 8.16 -15.46 9.52
N PRO A 395 8.19 -15.63 10.84
CA PRO A 395 7.01 -16.03 11.61
C PRO A 395 6.04 -14.85 11.76
N ILE A 396 4.76 -15.03 11.42
CA ILE A 396 3.71 -14.04 11.69
C ILE A 396 2.64 -14.68 12.56
N SER A 397 2.34 -14.06 13.69
CA SER A 397 1.28 -14.46 14.61
C SER A 397 -0.08 -13.97 14.12
N LEU A 398 -1.02 -14.90 13.93
CA LEU A 398 -2.43 -14.66 13.69
C LEU A 398 -3.17 -14.81 15.01
N ILE A 399 -3.60 -13.68 15.54
CA ILE A 399 -4.19 -13.55 16.86
C ILE A 399 -5.72 -13.62 16.74
N GLY A 400 -6.37 -14.30 17.70
CA GLY A 400 -7.83 -14.40 17.79
C GLY A 400 -8.52 -13.05 18.00
N CYS A 401 -9.78 -12.92 17.58
CA CYS A 401 -10.50 -11.66 17.58
C CYS A 401 -10.66 -11.06 18.99
N MET A 402 -10.97 -11.89 20.01
CA MET A 402 -11.19 -11.45 21.39
C MET A 402 -9.97 -10.69 21.93
N TYR A 403 -8.81 -11.35 22.03
CA TYR A 403 -7.59 -10.70 22.49
C TYR A 403 -7.15 -9.58 21.54
N LYS A 404 -7.39 -9.69 20.23
CA LYS A 404 -7.02 -8.62 19.31
C LYS A 404 -7.78 -7.31 19.57
N ILE A 405 -9.02 -7.36 20.07
CA ILE A 405 -9.76 -6.17 20.51
C ILE A 405 -9.04 -5.56 21.72
N VAL A 406 -8.71 -6.36 22.74
CA VAL A 406 -7.94 -5.94 23.93
C VAL A 406 -6.63 -5.27 23.52
N ALA A 407 -5.79 -5.99 22.76
CA ALA A 407 -4.49 -5.49 22.32
C ALA A 407 -4.63 -4.21 21.48
N LYS A 408 -5.67 -4.09 20.65
CA LYS A 408 -5.88 -2.91 19.82
C LYS A 408 -6.29 -1.69 20.64
N LEU A 409 -7.15 -1.88 21.65
CA LEU A 409 -7.55 -0.82 22.57
C LEU A 409 -6.32 -0.33 23.37
N LEU A 410 -5.59 -1.24 24.02
CA LEU A 410 -4.39 -0.89 24.77
C LEU A 410 -3.34 -0.21 23.88
N ALA A 411 -3.14 -0.68 22.64
CA ALA A 411 -2.22 -0.05 21.70
C ALA A 411 -2.69 1.34 21.23
N ASN A 412 -3.99 1.63 21.23
CA ASN A 412 -4.51 2.96 20.93
C ASN A 412 -4.26 3.93 22.10
N ARG A 413 -4.42 3.48 23.34
CA ARG A 413 -4.08 4.26 24.54
C ARG A 413 -2.59 4.53 24.64
N MET A 414 -1.75 3.49 24.52
CA MET A 414 -0.30 3.60 24.57
C MET A 414 0.23 4.60 23.52
N ARG A 415 -0.33 4.61 22.31
CA ARG A 415 0.05 5.53 21.23
C ARG A 415 -0.03 7.01 21.64
N LYS A 416 -0.96 7.38 22.53
CA LYS A 416 -1.15 8.77 22.98
C LYS A 416 0.04 9.27 23.81
N VAL A 417 0.70 8.38 24.54
CA VAL A 417 1.80 8.72 25.46
C VAL A 417 3.19 8.42 24.90
N MET A 418 3.32 7.65 23.81
CA MET A 418 4.64 7.28 23.27
C MET A 418 5.54 8.48 22.93
N ASN A 419 4.95 9.61 22.52
CA ASN A 419 5.72 10.80 22.15
C ASN A 419 6.38 11.49 23.35
N SER A 420 5.80 11.43 24.55
CA SER A 420 6.34 12.07 25.75
C SER A 420 7.54 11.30 26.33
N ILE A 421 7.53 9.97 26.20
CA ILE A 421 8.54 9.08 26.81
C ILE A 421 9.67 8.62 25.89
N ILE A 422 9.43 8.44 24.58
CA ILE A 422 10.46 7.91 23.66
C ILE A 422 11.31 9.03 23.05
N SER A 423 12.64 8.84 23.07
CA SER A 423 13.63 9.78 22.53
C SER A 423 13.40 10.13 21.05
N GLN A 424 13.72 11.36 20.64
CA GLN A 424 13.59 11.82 19.24
C GLN A 424 14.47 11.04 18.25
N ASN A 425 15.50 10.33 18.73
CA ASN A 425 16.37 9.49 17.90
C ASN A 425 15.65 8.23 17.36
N GLN A 426 14.50 7.88 17.93
CA GLN A 426 13.67 6.75 17.51
C GLN A 426 12.48 7.23 16.67
N SER A 427 12.47 6.93 15.38
CA SER A 427 11.43 7.43 14.45
C SER A 427 10.34 6.42 14.13
N ALA A 428 10.43 5.16 14.57
CA ALA A 428 9.45 4.13 14.22
C ALA A 428 8.18 4.16 15.07
N PHE A 429 7.04 3.84 14.45
CA PHE A 429 5.71 3.61 15.07
C PHE A 429 5.11 4.74 15.92
N ILE A 430 5.75 5.91 16.00
CA ILE A 430 5.31 7.04 16.80
C ILE A 430 4.61 8.08 15.90
N GLY A 431 3.46 8.60 16.34
CA GLY A 431 2.69 9.59 15.59
C GLY A 431 3.46 10.89 15.40
N GLY A 432 3.46 11.43 14.19
CA GLY A 432 4.17 12.68 13.85
C GLY A 432 5.63 12.51 13.43
N ARG A 433 6.23 11.32 13.59
CA ARG A 433 7.62 11.04 13.15
C ARG A 433 7.62 10.37 11.78
N HIS A 434 8.50 10.80 10.88
CA HIS A 434 8.55 10.31 9.51
C HIS A 434 9.78 9.41 9.27
N ILE A 435 9.57 8.24 8.65
CA ILE A 435 10.65 7.29 8.29
C ILE A 435 11.77 7.93 7.45
N ALA A 436 11.43 8.97 6.68
CA ALA A 436 12.36 9.65 5.81
C ALA A 436 13.34 10.57 6.57
N ASP A 437 13.03 10.94 7.81
CA ASP A 437 13.83 11.89 8.60
C ASP A 437 15.23 11.32 8.85
N GLY A 438 15.31 10.06 9.27
CA GLY A 438 16.59 9.37 9.47
C GLY A 438 17.41 9.24 8.19
N ILE A 439 16.76 9.08 7.03
CA ILE A 439 17.43 9.02 5.72
C ILE A 439 18.06 10.38 5.38
N ILE A 440 17.33 11.48 5.60
CA ILE A 440 17.84 12.83 5.33
C ILE A 440 18.99 13.16 6.28
N ILE A 441 18.82 12.95 7.59
CA ILE A 441 19.89 13.17 8.57
C ILE A 441 21.15 12.40 8.17
N THR A 442 21.03 11.10 7.89
CA THR A 442 22.19 10.28 7.50
C THR A 442 22.86 10.80 6.22
N ASN A 443 22.09 11.15 5.18
CA ASN A 443 22.66 11.71 3.95
C ASN A 443 23.39 13.03 4.19
N GLU A 444 22.84 13.89 5.04
CA GLU A 444 23.43 15.19 5.36
C GLU A 444 24.70 15.06 6.20
N LEU A 445 24.74 14.10 7.14
CA LEU A 445 25.95 13.75 7.90
C LEU A 445 27.05 13.20 6.98
N ILE A 446 26.74 12.24 6.11
CA ILE A 446 27.70 11.68 5.15
C ILE A 446 28.25 12.79 4.23
N HIS A 447 27.38 13.67 3.75
CA HIS A 447 27.81 14.80 2.92
C HIS A 447 28.74 15.74 3.68
N ASP A 448 28.42 16.08 4.92
CA ASP A 448 29.25 17.02 5.71
C ASP A 448 30.61 16.41 6.08
N ALA A 449 30.64 15.14 6.52
CA ALA A 449 31.87 14.41 6.79
C ALA A 449 32.79 14.35 5.56
N LYS A 450 32.24 13.99 4.38
CA LYS A 450 32.99 13.99 3.10
C LYS A 450 33.54 15.37 2.75
N ARG A 451 32.74 16.43 2.93
CA ARG A 451 33.12 17.81 2.61
C ARG A 451 34.23 18.33 3.54
N ARG A 452 34.10 18.09 4.84
CA ARG A 452 35.06 18.55 5.86
C ARG A 452 36.32 17.69 5.93
N LYS A 453 36.39 16.60 5.16
CA LYS A 453 37.42 15.55 5.27
C LYS A 453 37.56 15.01 6.71
N TRP A 454 36.45 14.98 7.46
CA TRP A 454 36.45 14.47 8.83
C TRP A 454 36.42 12.93 8.80
N PRO A 455 37.39 12.24 9.45
CA PRO A 455 37.30 10.80 9.69
C PRO A 455 36.07 10.44 10.53
N THR A 456 35.15 9.68 9.94
CA THR A 456 33.87 9.31 10.59
C THR A 456 33.56 7.84 10.36
N LEU A 457 33.06 7.17 11.40
CA LEU A 457 32.57 5.80 11.35
C LEU A 457 31.05 5.75 11.43
N ILE A 458 30.48 4.82 10.66
CA ILE A 458 29.05 4.50 10.67
C ILE A 458 28.93 3.01 10.99
N PHE A 459 28.43 2.70 12.18
CA PHE A 459 28.14 1.33 12.59
C PHE A 459 26.65 1.04 12.40
N LYS A 460 26.34 0.03 11.58
CA LYS A 460 24.97 -0.45 11.36
C LYS A 460 24.79 -1.77 12.11
N ALA A 461 23.92 -1.76 13.10
CA ALA A 461 23.61 -2.95 13.89
C ALA A 461 22.54 -3.83 13.20
N ASP A 462 22.71 -5.15 13.25
CA ASP A 462 21.70 -6.15 12.86
C ASP A 462 21.31 -6.98 14.10
N PHE A 463 20.05 -6.92 14.54
CA PHE A 463 19.59 -7.70 15.69
C PHE A 463 19.09 -9.09 15.29
N GLU A 464 19.44 -10.10 16.09
CA GLU A 464 18.96 -11.46 15.87
C GLU A 464 17.49 -11.59 16.28
N LYS A 465 16.59 -11.53 15.29
CA LYS A 465 15.15 -11.82 15.46
C LYS A 465 14.57 -11.02 16.65
N ALA A 466 14.78 -9.69 16.63
CA ALA A 466 14.59 -8.79 17.77
C ALA A 466 13.28 -8.97 18.57
N TYR A 467 12.16 -9.26 17.92
CA TYR A 467 10.90 -9.48 18.65
C TYR A 467 10.92 -10.75 19.50
N ASP A 468 11.56 -11.81 19.02
CA ASP A 468 11.45 -13.14 19.62
C ASP A 468 12.30 -13.33 20.87
N SER A 469 13.25 -12.42 21.14
CA SER A 469 14.25 -12.52 22.21
C SER A 469 14.03 -11.57 23.38
N VAL A 470 13.02 -10.68 23.31
CA VAL A 470 12.70 -9.73 24.39
C VAL A 470 12.36 -10.46 25.69
N ASN A 471 13.10 -10.17 26.75
CA ASN A 471 12.79 -10.66 28.08
C ASN A 471 11.64 -9.87 28.73
N TRP A 472 10.64 -10.57 29.28
CA TRP A 472 9.44 -9.94 29.86
C TRP A 472 9.70 -9.23 31.19
N CYS A 473 10.61 -9.73 32.03
CA CYS A 473 10.99 -9.07 33.28
C CYS A 473 11.71 -7.75 33.01
N PHE A 474 12.61 -7.73 32.01
CA PHE A 474 13.27 -6.50 31.57
C PHE A 474 12.27 -5.48 31.00
N LEU A 475 11.31 -5.94 30.19
CA LEU A 475 10.23 -5.08 29.69
C LEU A 475 9.42 -4.45 30.84
N ASP A 476 9.03 -5.22 31.85
CA ASP A 476 8.31 -4.70 33.01
C ASP A 476 9.16 -3.67 33.79
N CYS A 477 10.46 -3.95 33.98
CA CYS A 477 11.41 -3.02 34.58
C CYS A 477 11.47 -1.69 33.82
N MET A 478 11.49 -1.74 32.48
CA MET A 478 11.46 -0.53 31.65
C MET A 478 10.13 0.22 31.73
N LEU A 479 9.00 -0.47 31.74
CA LEU A 479 7.69 0.16 31.96
C LEU A 479 7.64 0.89 33.31
N GLN A 480 8.18 0.28 34.37
CA GLN A 480 8.27 0.92 35.68
C GLN A 480 9.16 2.18 35.67
N LYS A 481 10.32 2.12 35.00
CA LYS A 481 11.24 3.26 34.88
C LYS A 481 10.62 4.43 34.10
N LEU A 482 9.87 4.14 33.03
CA LEU A 482 9.12 5.13 32.26
C LEU A 482 7.85 5.64 32.97
N GLY A 483 7.53 5.15 34.17
CA GLY A 483 6.45 5.68 35.00
C GLY A 483 5.06 5.11 34.71
N PHE A 484 4.95 3.95 34.04
CA PHE A 484 3.66 3.27 33.90
C PHE A 484 3.18 2.72 35.26
N CYS A 485 1.93 3.01 35.60
CA CYS A 485 1.30 2.52 36.84
C CYS A 485 1.20 0.99 36.89
N GLU A 486 1.03 0.46 38.10
CA GLU A 486 0.98 -0.99 38.36
C GLU A 486 -0.15 -1.70 37.60
N LYS A 487 -1.36 -1.12 37.60
CA LYS A 487 -2.52 -1.69 36.90
C LYS A 487 -2.24 -1.92 35.41
N TRP A 488 -1.63 -0.94 34.73
CA TRP A 488 -1.24 -1.07 33.33
C TRP A 488 -0.19 -2.17 33.13
N ARG A 489 0.84 -2.21 33.97
CA ARG A 489 1.89 -3.24 33.90
C ARG A 489 1.34 -4.65 34.07
N LEU A 490 0.41 -4.85 35.00
CA LEU A 490 -0.29 -6.13 35.20
C LEU A 490 -1.10 -6.54 33.96
N TRP A 491 -1.79 -5.61 33.30
CA TRP A 491 -2.48 -5.90 32.03
C TRP A 491 -1.50 -6.35 30.94
N ILE A 492 -0.35 -5.70 30.79
CA ILE A 492 0.68 -6.09 29.80
C ILE A 492 1.25 -7.47 30.15
N GLN A 493 1.54 -7.73 31.42
CA GLN A 493 2.02 -9.03 31.89
C GLN A 493 1.01 -10.14 31.57
N GLU A 494 -0.28 -9.93 31.83
CA GLU A 494 -1.33 -10.90 31.50
C GLU A 494 -1.41 -11.13 29.98
N CYS A 495 -1.33 -10.07 29.17
CA CYS A 495 -1.35 -10.15 27.71
C CYS A 495 -0.21 -11.01 27.13
N LEU A 496 0.95 -11.01 27.79
CA LEU A 496 2.12 -11.81 27.40
C LEU A 496 2.05 -13.23 27.96
N ALA A 497 1.84 -13.38 29.27
CA ALA A 497 1.92 -14.66 29.97
C ALA A 497 0.78 -15.64 29.66
N SER A 498 -0.42 -15.13 29.34
CA SER A 498 -1.58 -15.97 28.98
C SER A 498 -1.52 -16.50 27.54
N ALA A 499 -0.54 -16.07 26.74
CA ALA A 499 -0.45 -16.40 25.32
C ALA A 499 -0.09 -17.88 25.09
N THR A 500 -0.88 -18.53 24.25
CA THR A 500 -0.60 -19.88 23.74
C THR A 500 -0.49 -19.86 22.22
N THR A 501 0.36 -20.73 21.67
CA THR A 501 0.71 -20.67 20.25
C THR A 501 0.81 -22.04 19.62
N SER A 502 0.34 -22.16 18.38
CA SER A 502 0.58 -23.30 17.49
C SER A 502 1.17 -22.82 16.16
N VAL A 503 2.00 -23.60 15.50
CA VAL A 503 2.54 -23.26 14.17
C VAL A 503 1.66 -23.84 13.08
N LEU A 504 1.27 -23.03 12.08
CA LEU A 504 0.54 -23.48 10.89
C LEU A 504 1.50 -23.94 9.80
N VAL A 505 1.56 -25.25 9.56
CA VAL A 505 2.37 -25.89 8.51
C VAL A 505 1.43 -26.33 7.39
N ASN A 506 1.56 -25.74 6.20
CA ASN A 506 0.68 -25.99 5.04
C ASN A 506 -0.83 -25.89 5.33
N GLY A 507 -1.19 -25.05 6.31
CA GLY A 507 -2.56 -24.81 6.73
C GLY A 507 -3.08 -25.73 7.84
N SER A 508 -2.26 -26.65 8.35
CA SER A 508 -2.58 -27.51 9.49
C SER A 508 -1.79 -27.09 10.73
N PRO A 509 -2.42 -26.94 11.91
CA PRO A 509 -1.72 -26.54 13.13
C PRO A 509 -0.89 -27.68 13.73
N THR A 510 0.23 -27.34 14.37
CA THR A 510 0.93 -28.20 15.33
C THR A 510 0.19 -28.24 16.67
N GLU A 511 0.65 -29.08 17.59
CA GLU A 511 0.28 -28.97 18.99
C GLU A 511 0.60 -27.59 19.57
N GLU A 512 -0.19 -27.18 20.56
CA GLU A 512 -0.08 -25.89 21.24
C GLU A 512 1.04 -25.91 22.29
N PHE A 513 1.76 -24.80 22.42
CA PHE A 513 2.78 -24.58 23.44
C PHE A 513 2.67 -23.16 24.04
N LYS A 514 3.27 -22.96 25.23
CA LYS A 514 3.32 -21.67 25.93
C LYS A 514 4.61 -20.92 25.61
N MET A 515 4.52 -19.59 25.64
CA MET A 515 5.67 -18.70 25.54
C MET A 515 6.09 -18.23 26.94
N SER A 516 7.38 -17.98 27.14
CA SER A 516 7.90 -17.34 28.36
C SER A 516 8.80 -16.13 28.08
N LYS A 517 9.10 -15.87 26.80
CA LYS A 517 9.79 -14.67 26.32
C LYS A 517 9.35 -14.29 24.91
N GLY A 518 9.74 -13.10 24.47
CA GLY A 518 9.49 -12.57 23.13
C GLY A 518 8.12 -11.91 22.95
N LEU A 519 7.96 -11.22 21.83
CA LEU A 519 6.77 -10.47 21.45
C LEU A 519 6.21 -11.04 20.13
N ARG A 520 4.89 -11.22 20.07
CA ARG A 520 4.23 -11.84 18.91
C ARG A 520 4.22 -10.91 17.69
N GLN A 521 4.95 -11.28 16.64
CA GLN A 521 5.01 -10.51 15.39
C GLN A 521 3.64 -10.51 14.67
N GLY A 522 2.87 -9.43 14.80
CA GLY A 522 1.49 -9.34 14.32
C GLY A 522 0.50 -8.83 15.38
N ASP A 523 0.94 -8.77 16.64
CA ASP A 523 0.24 -8.14 17.75
C ASP A 523 0.26 -6.60 17.62
N PRO A 524 -0.89 -5.90 17.70
CA PRO A 524 -0.92 -4.45 17.75
C PRO A 524 -0.08 -3.79 18.86
N LEU A 525 0.11 -4.48 20.00
CA LEU A 525 0.89 -3.98 21.14
C LEU A 525 2.40 -4.15 20.97
N ALA A 526 2.83 -5.25 20.35
CA ALA A 526 4.24 -5.64 20.27
C ALA A 526 5.18 -4.53 19.76
N PRO A 527 4.83 -3.72 18.73
CA PRO A 527 5.71 -2.63 18.28
C PRO A 527 6.00 -1.60 19.37
N PHE A 528 5.01 -1.21 20.17
CA PHE A 528 5.18 -0.19 21.21
C PHE A 528 5.97 -0.72 22.40
N LEU A 529 5.72 -1.98 22.79
CA LEU A 529 6.49 -2.66 23.83
C LEU A 529 7.96 -2.82 23.42
N PHE A 530 8.23 -3.09 22.13
CA PHE A 530 9.59 -3.13 21.62
C PHE A 530 10.30 -1.77 21.72
N LEU A 531 9.60 -0.66 21.44
CA LEU A 531 10.18 0.67 21.58
C LEU A 531 10.56 1.00 23.03
N VAL A 532 9.75 0.57 24.01
CA VAL A 532 10.05 0.71 25.43
C VAL A 532 11.37 0.00 25.80
N VAL A 533 11.60 -1.19 25.23
CA VAL A 533 12.85 -1.94 25.43
C VAL A 533 14.02 -1.27 24.71
N ALA A 534 13.82 -0.79 23.48
CA ALA A 534 14.84 -0.11 22.70
C ALA A 534 15.26 1.24 23.29
N GLU A 535 14.38 1.91 24.05
CA GLU A 535 14.70 3.15 24.76
C GLU A 535 15.83 2.97 25.78
N ALA A 536 15.97 1.77 26.36
CA ALA A 536 17.10 1.47 27.24
C ALA A 536 18.45 1.54 26.49
N LEU A 537 18.50 1.12 25.22
CA LEU A 537 19.70 1.25 24.40
C LEU A 537 20.01 2.72 24.09
N ASN A 538 19.00 3.53 23.78
CA ASN A 538 19.17 4.99 23.66
C ASN A 538 19.75 5.58 24.95
N GLY A 539 19.23 5.20 26.12
CA GLY A 539 19.74 5.63 27.42
C GLY A 539 21.21 5.24 27.65
N LEU A 540 21.60 4.00 27.31
CA LEU A 540 22.99 3.55 27.42
C LEU A 540 23.94 4.34 26.50
N ILE A 541 23.52 4.64 25.27
CA ILE A 541 24.33 5.42 24.32
C ILE A 541 24.49 6.86 24.81
N ILE A 542 23.40 7.51 25.24
CA ILE A 542 23.45 8.88 25.78
C ILE A 542 24.37 8.95 26.99
N LYS A 543 24.26 7.98 27.91
CA LYS A 543 25.11 7.92 29.10
C LYS A 543 26.60 7.82 28.74
N ALA A 544 26.95 7.02 27.74
CA ALA A 544 28.33 6.91 27.26
C ALA A 544 28.86 8.22 26.63
N VAL A 545 27.98 9.01 26.02
CA VAL A 545 28.32 10.32 25.44
C VAL A 545 28.49 11.37 26.54
N GLU A 546 27.59 11.39 27.54
CA GLU A 546 27.69 12.27 28.71
C GLU A 546 28.98 12.04 29.52
N GLU A 547 29.44 10.79 29.59
CA GLU A 547 30.69 10.42 30.26
C GLU A 547 31.93 10.61 29.37
N GLY A 548 31.77 11.10 28.14
CA GLY A 548 32.87 11.34 27.21
C GLY A 548 33.53 10.06 26.68
N MET A 549 32.91 8.89 26.85
CA MET A 549 33.41 7.61 26.33
C MET A 549 33.12 7.43 24.83
N LEU A 550 32.05 8.04 24.34
CA LEU A 550 31.66 7.98 22.93
C LEU A 550 31.48 9.40 22.37
N THR A 551 32.22 9.72 21.30
CA THR A 551 32.10 11.00 20.60
C THR A 551 31.28 10.83 19.33
N GLY A 552 30.16 11.56 19.22
CA GLY A 552 29.32 11.57 18.03
C GLY A 552 29.89 12.40 16.87
N VAL A 553 29.04 12.66 15.88
CA VAL A 553 29.37 13.54 14.75
C VAL A 553 28.74 14.91 14.95
N ARG A 554 29.57 15.94 15.06
CA ARG A 554 29.13 17.33 15.20
C ARG A 554 28.65 17.89 13.85
N VAL A 555 27.53 18.59 13.88
CA VAL A 555 26.94 19.24 12.70
C VAL A 555 27.13 20.74 12.78
N GLY A 556 27.49 21.38 11.68
CA GLY A 556 27.49 22.86 11.62
C GLY A 556 28.65 23.51 12.38
N SER A 557 28.35 24.58 13.13
CA SER A 557 29.29 25.28 14.02
C SER A 557 29.78 24.46 15.22
N GLY A 558 29.20 23.27 15.46
CA GLY A 558 29.57 22.39 16.57
C GLY A 558 28.49 22.24 17.64
N ASP A 559 27.35 22.92 17.51
CA ASP A 559 26.33 23.02 18.57
C ASP A 559 25.39 21.80 18.65
N LEU A 560 25.44 20.89 17.68
CA LEU A 560 24.61 19.70 17.63
C LEU A 560 25.46 18.45 17.38
N ASP A 561 25.46 17.54 18.35
CA ASP A 561 26.13 16.24 18.23
C ASP A 561 25.11 15.13 17.94
N ILE A 562 25.34 14.37 16.86
CA ILE A 562 24.50 13.25 16.45
C ILE A 562 25.27 11.95 16.62
N THR A 563 24.77 11.09 17.50
CA THR A 563 25.43 9.84 17.87
C THR A 563 24.73 8.62 17.30
N HIS A 564 23.40 8.62 17.21
CA HIS A 564 22.66 7.46 16.70
C HIS A 564 21.27 7.82 16.17
N LEU A 565 20.76 6.96 15.29
CA LEU A 565 19.40 6.97 14.78
C LEU A 565 18.82 5.56 14.84
N GLN A 566 17.56 5.46 15.25
CA GLN A 566 16.85 4.20 15.36
C GLN A 566 15.53 4.24 14.60
N PHE A 567 15.22 3.13 13.94
CA PHE A 567 13.91 2.87 13.37
C PHE A 567 13.50 1.44 13.78
N ALA A 568 12.85 1.33 14.92
CA ALA A 568 12.61 0.07 15.61
C ALA A 568 13.95 -0.65 15.86
N ASP A 569 14.16 -1.83 15.26
CA ASP A 569 15.38 -2.63 15.39
C ASP A 569 16.53 -2.12 14.50
N ASP A 570 16.25 -1.41 13.40
CA ASP A 570 17.29 -0.82 12.56
C ASP A 570 17.99 0.33 13.32
N THR A 571 19.21 0.08 13.82
CA THR A 571 20.01 1.06 14.57
C THR A 571 21.29 1.41 13.80
N ILE A 572 21.54 2.71 13.61
CA ILE A 572 22.78 3.25 13.07
C ILE A 572 23.44 4.16 14.11
N ILE A 573 24.73 3.96 14.35
CA ILE A 573 25.56 4.78 15.23
C ILE A 573 26.58 5.53 14.37
N PHE A 574 26.75 6.83 14.65
CA PHE A 574 27.72 7.73 14.06
C PHE A 574 28.73 8.13 15.12
N CYS A 575 30.02 8.00 14.83
CA CYS A 575 31.06 8.42 15.75
C CYS A 575 32.32 8.84 15.01
N GLU A 576 33.21 9.54 15.71
CA GLU A 576 34.55 9.83 15.22
C GLU A 576 35.34 8.53 15.01
N ALA A 577 36.23 8.51 14.01
CA ALA A 577 37.04 7.34 13.72
C ALA A 577 38.13 7.10 14.76
N SER A 578 37.81 6.30 15.78
CA SER A 578 38.76 5.85 16.79
C SER A 578 38.49 4.39 17.22
N PRO A 579 39.54 3.59 17.51
CA PRO A 579 39.37 2.26 18.08
C PRO A 579 38.61 2.27 19.42
N GLN A 580 38.80 3.31 20.24
CA GLN A 580 38.11 3.48 21.52
C GLN A 580 36.59 3.53 21.34
N ASN A 581 36.10 4.33 20.38
CA ASN A 581 34.66 4.42 20.08
C ASN A 581 34.10 3.05 19.66
N VAL A 582 34.83 2.27 18.87
CA VAL A 582 34.41 0.93 18.43
C VAL A 582 34.30 -0.05 19.61
N TRP A 583 35.25 -0.03 20.53
CA TRP A 583 35.18 -0.85 21.75
C TRP A 583 34.02 -0.46 22.66
N VAL A 584 33.76 0.83 22.81
CA VAL A 584 32.62 1.34 23.59
C VAL A 584 31.30 0.89 22.97
N ILE A 585 31.16 0.97 21.65
CA ILE A 585 29.98 0.46 20.93
C ILE A 585 29.77 -1.04 21.21
N LYS A 586 30.84 -1.84 21.13
CA LYS A 586 30.79 -3.28 21.44
C LYS A 586 30.35 -3.53 22.88
N GLY A 587 30.90 -2.78 23.83
CA GLY A 587 30.55 -2.84 25.25
C GLY A 587 29.06 -2.53 25.50
N ILE A 588 28.56 -1.44 24.92
CA ILE A 588 27.14 -1.03 25.02
C ILE A 588 26.23 -2.16 24.54
N PHE A 589 26.47 -2.72 23.35
CA PHE A 589 25.62 -3.76 22.79
C PHE A 589 25.68 -5.07 23.59
N ARG A 590 26.84 -5.44 24.14
CA ARG A 590 26.94 -6.63 25.00
C ARG A 590 26.24 -6.44 26.33
N SER A 591 26.41 -5.28 26.97
CA SER A 591 25.66 -4.93 28.18
C SER A 591 24.16 -4.96 27.91
N PHE A 592 23.71 -4.39 26.79
CA PHE A 592 22.31 -4.40 26.39
C PHE A 592 21.77 -5.81 26.14
N GLU A 593 22.54 -6.69 25.50
CA GLU A 593 22.17 -8.09 25.29
C GLU A 593 21.98 -8.85 26.61
N LEU A 594 22.91 -8.67 27.56
CA LEU A 594 22.86 -9.33 28.87
C LEU A 594 21.61 -8.96 29.67
N ILE A 595 21.22 -7.68 29.66
CA ILE A 595 20.05 -7.20 30.41
C ILE A 595 18.72 -7.47 29.69
N SER A 596 18.65 -7.25 28.38
CA SER A 596 17.38 -7.26 27.63
C SER A 596 17.05 -8.60 26.97
N GLY A 597 18.08 -9.44 26.76
CA GLY A 597 18.01 -10.63 25.92
C GLY A 597 18.16 -10.36 24.41
N LEU A 598 18.23 -9.09 23.99
CA LEU A 598 18.36 -8.73 22.58
C LEU A 598 19.81 -8.87 22.10
N LYS A 599 20.06 -9.94 21.34
CA LYS A 599 21.37 -10.25 20.78
C LYS A 599 21.62 -9.53 19.45
N VAL A 600 22.80 -8.94 19.32
CA VAL A 600 23.30 -8.37 18.06
C VAL A 600 24.05 -9.42 17.27
N ASN A 601 23.75 -9.50 15.98
CA ASN A 601 24.49 -10.32 15.01
C ASN A 601 25.67 -9.52 14.45
N PHE A 602 26.80 -9.53 15.15
CA PHE A 602 28.00 -8.79 14.70
C PHE A 602 28.47 -9.23 13.31
N PHE A 603 28.35 -10.51 12.94
CA PHE A 603 28.68 -11.02 11.61
C PHE A 603 27.83 -10.45 10.47
N LYS A 604 26.65 -9.89 10.76
CA LYS A 604 25.77 -9.21 9.79
C LYS A 604 25.77 -7.70 9.95
N SER A 605 26.14 -7.21 11.13
CA SER A 605 26.41 -5.79 11.35
C SER A 605 27.58 -5.34 10.48
N SER A 606 27.61 -4.07 10.12
CA SER A 606 28.64 -3.52 9.24
C SER A 606 29.21 -2.21 9.78
N LEU A 607 30.52 -2.02 9.61
CA LEU A 607 31.23 -0.79 9.92
C LEU A 607 31.70 -0.13 8.62
N SER A 608 31.26 1.10 8.38
CA SER A 608 31.64 1.89 7.20
C SER A 608 32.45 3.12 7.62
N GLY A 609 33.55 3.38 6.91
CA GLY A 609 34.40 4.55 7.12
C GLY A 609 34.18 5.64 6.08
N ILE A 610 34.26 6.90 6.51
CA ILE A 610 34.31 8.08 5.65
C ILE A 610 35.62 8.82 5.96
N ASN A 611 36.45 9.02 4.95
CA ASN A 611 37.80 9.58 5.11
C ASN A 611 38.66 8.78 6.12
N VAL A 612 38.52 7.45 6.13
CA VAL A 612 39.30 6.51 6.92
C VAL A 612 40.05 5.61 5.96
N GLU A 613 41.31 5.30 6.24
CA GLU A 613 42.11 4.35 5.45
C GLU A 613 41.54 2.93 5.56
N ASP A 614 41.51 2.20 4.45
CA ASP A 614 40.88 0.87 4.36
C ASP A 614 41.49 -0.14 5.33
N ASP A 615 42.81 -0.08 5.57
CA ASP A 615 43.52 -0.95 6.51
C ASP A 615 43.06 -0.70 7.96
N LYS A 616 42.97 0.57 8.38
CA LYS A 616 42.48 0.96 9.72
C LYS A 616 41.01 0.60 9.91
N LEU A 617 40.19 0.78 8.86
CA LEU A 617 38.78 0.41 8.90
C LEU A 617 38.61 -1.10 9.07
N SER A 618 39.44 -1.89 8.38
CA SER A 618 39.43 -3.36 8.48
C SER A 618 39.84 -3.82 9.88
N GLU A 619 40.92 -3.26 10.44
CA GLU A 619 41.36 -3.56 11.81
C GLU A 619 40.26 -3.25 12.84
N MET A 620 39.60 -2.09 12.71
CA MET A 620 38.49 -1.71 13.57
C MET A 620 37.28 -2.64 13.41
N ALA A 621 36.94 -3.04 12.18
CA ALA A 621 35.84 -3.98 11.92
C ALA A 621 36.13 -5.37 12.51
N ASP A 622 37.37 -5.85 12.41
CA ASP A 622 37.81 -7.12 12.98
C ASP A 622 37.75 -7.10 14.52
N SER A 623 38.12 -5.97 15.14
CA SER A 623 38.06 -5.83 16.61
C SER A 623 36.65 -6.03 17.19
N ILE A 624 35.60 -5.71 16.43
CA ILE A 624 34.19 -5.88 16.81
C ILE A 624 33.55 -7.13 16.18
N ASN A 625 34.28 -7.87 15.35
CA ASN A 625 33.82 -9.02 14.57
C ASN A 625 32.65 -8.68 13.62
N CYS A 626 32.75 -7.56 12.90
CA CYS A 626 31.74 -7.16 11.91
C CYS A 626 32.32 -7.03 10.51
N VAL A 627 31.46 -6.96 9.49
CA VAL A 627 31.93 -6.78 8.11
C VAL A 627 32.27 -5.32 7.81
N VAL A 628 33.31 -5.10 7.00
CA VAL A 628 33.55 -3.77 6.40
C VAL A 628 32.41 -3.46 5.43
N GLY A 629 31.75 -2.31 5.63
CA GLY A 629 30.59 -1.90 4.85
C GLY A 629 30.90 -0.80 3.83
N ASP A 630 30.24 -0.84 2.68
CA ASP A 630 30.43 0.13 1.59
C ASP A 630 29.62 1.43 1.76
N ILE A 631 30.08 2.52 1.13
CA ILE A 631 29.30 3.74 0.91
C ILE A 631 29.26 4.02 -0.60
N PRO A 632 28.08 4.05 -1.24
CA PRO A 632 26.74 4.11 -0.64
C PRO A 632 26.17 2.76 -0.18
N PHE A 633 25.34 2.79 0.86
CA PHE A 633 24.61 1.62 1.36
C PHE A 633 23.09 1.85 1.39
N LYS A 634 22.32 0.77 1.58
CA LYS A 634 20.86 0.83 1.71
C LYS A 634 20.43 0.98 3.17
N TYR A 635 19.68 2.04 3.47
CA TYR A 635 19.08 2.29 4.79
C TYR A 635 17.60 2.59 4.63
N LEU A 636 16.76 1.90 5.42
CA LEU A 636 15.29 1.98 5.38
C LEU A 636 14.67 1.81 3.98
N GLY A 637 15.41 1.21 3.05
CA GLY A 637 14.94 0.99 1.68
C GLY A 637 15.51 1.96 0.63
N VAL A 638 16.17 3.05 1.02
CA VAL A 638 16.74 4.06 0.11
C VAL A 638 18.27 3.99 0.13
N PRO A 639 18.96 4.18 -1.02
CA PRO A 639 20.42 4.28 -1.06
C PRO A 639 20.87 5.63 -0.47
N VAL A 640 21.65 5.56 0.60
CA VAL A 640 22.20 6.71 1.33
C VAL A 640 23.66 6.91 0.92
N GLY A 641 24.06 8.17 0.73
CA GLY A 641 25.38 8.55 0.22
C GLY A 641 25.53 8.39 -1.30
N ALA A 642 24.50 7.91 -2.00
CA ALA A 642 24.48 7.73 -3.45
C ALA A 642 24.13 9.03 -4.17
N ASN A 643 24.59 9.18 -5.41
CA ASN A 643 24.22 10.32 -6.24
C ASN A 643 22.83 10.11 -6.88
N PRO A 644 21.79 10.89 -6.52
CA PRO A 644 20.43 10.71 -7.05
C PRO A 644 20.30 11.01 -8.54
N ARG A 645 21.28 11.68 -9.16
CA ARG A 645 21.27 11.98 -10.61
C ARG A 645 21.67 10.78 -11.47
N LYS A 646 22.31 9.76 -10.90
CA LYS A 646 22.71 8.54 -11.62
C LYS A 646 21.54 7.56 -11.73
N ILE A 647 21.37 6.94 -12.89
CA ILE A 647 20.32 5.93 -13.13
C ILE A 647 20.50 4.70 -12.22
N SER A 648 21.74 4.33 -11.91
CA SER A 648 22.06 3.19 -11.03
C SER A 648 21.40 3.30 -9.64
N THR A 649 21.30 4.51 -9.09
CA THR A 649 20.60 4.78 -7.82
C THR A 649 19.12 4.37 -7.85
N TRP A 650 18.50 4.39 -9.04
CA TRP A 650 17.08 4.07 -9.27
C TRP A 650 16.86 2.65 -9.80
N ALA A 651 17.93 1.88 -10.05
CA ALA A 651 17.84 0.56 -10.67
C ALA A 651 16.88 -0.38 -9.91
N SER A 652 16.99 -0.42 -8.59
CA SER A 652 16.11 -1.24 -7.73
C SER A 652 14.62 -0.91 -7.86
N VAL A 653 14.27 0.37 -8.06
CA VAL A 653 12.88 0.81 -8.27
C VAL A 653 12.37 0.36 -9.64
N ILE A 654 13.23 0.50 -10.67
CA ILE A 654 12.93 0.09 -12.05
C ILE A 654 12.75 -1.44 -12.14
N GLU A 655 13.65 -2.20 -11.51
CA GLU A 655 13.58 -3.65 -11.44
C GLU A 655 12.35 -4.13 -10.65
N CYS A 656 12.00 -3.45 -9.56
CA CYS A 656 10.78 -3.75 -8.80
C CYS A 656 9.53 -3.60 -9.68
N LEU A 657 9.44 -2.52 -10.47
CA LEU A 657 8.35 -2.34 -11.43
C LEU A 657 8.33 -3.44 -12.50
N ARG A 658 9.47 -3.75 -13.10
CA ARG A 658 9.60 -4.81 -14.11
C ARG A 658 9.18 -6.18 -13.55
N ARG A 659 9.63 -6.54 -12.35
CA ARG A 659 9.28 -7.79 -11.67
C ARG A 659 7.80 -7.87 -11.30
N LYS A 660 7.17 -6.74 -10.95
CA LYS A 660 5.72 -6.69 -10.73
C LYS A 660 4.95 -6.89 -12.04
N LEU A 661 5.41 -6.28 -13.12
CA LEU A 661 4.81 -6.45 -14.44
C LEU A 661 4.94 -7.86 -14.98
N SER A 662 6.11 -8.49 -14.86
CA SER A 662 6.28 -9.90 -15.26
C SER A 662 5.40 -10.85 -14.45
N SER A 663 5.05 -10.47 -13.21
CA SER A 663 4.11 -11.23 -12.38
C SER A 663 2.65 -11.06 -12.76
N TRP A 664 2.31 -10.07 -13.60
CA TRP A 664 0.93 -9.80 -14.02
C TRP A 664 0.77 -10.15 -15.49
N ARG A 665 -0.05 -11.16 -15.76
CA ARG A 665 -0.40 -11.52 -17.12
C ARG A 665 -1.25 -10.42 -17.73
N CYS A 666 -0.63 -9.53 -18.52
CA CYS A 666 -1.31 -8.40 -19.15
C CYS A 666 -2.54 -8.83 -19.94
N ASP A 667 -2.53 -10.00 -20.58
CA ASP A 667 -3.65 -10.52 -21.37
C ASP A 667 -4.83 -11.01 -20.52
N SER A 668 -4.61 -11.32 -19.24
CA SER A 668 -5.68 -11.64 -18.30
C SER A 668 -6.35 -10.40 -17.69
N LEU A 669 -5.79 -9.20 -17.88
CA LEU A 669 -6.28 -7.98 -17.25
C LEU A 669 -7.08 -7.12 -18.22
N SER A 670 -8.29 -6.74 -17.81
CA SER A 670 -9.09 -5.74 -18.52
C SER A 670 -8.38 -4.38 -18.51
N PHE A 671 -8.68 -3.51 -19.47
CA PHE A 671 -8.14 -2.15 -19.52
C PHE A 671 -8.44 -1.37 -18.23
N GLY A 672 -9.66 -1.52 -17.67
CA GLY A 672 -10.02 -0.98 -16.35
C GLY A 672 -9.14 -1.53 -15.22
N GLY A 673 -8.91 -2.85 -15.20
CA GLY A 673 -7.99 -3.49 -14.25
C GLY A 673 -6.55 -2.98 -14.35
N ARG A 674 -6.06 -2.72 -15.57
CA ARG A 674 -4.74 -2.10 -15.80
C ARG A 674 -4.67 -0.67 -15.27
N ILE A 675 -5.70 0.16 -15.47
CA ILE A 675 -5.76 1.52 -14.90
C ILE A 675 -5.67 1.47 -13.38
N ILE A 676 -6.42 0.56 -12.74
CA ILE A 676 -6.41 0.37 -11.29
C ILE A 676 -5.00 -0.02 -10.81
N LEU A 677 -4.41 -1.05 -11.41
CA LEU A 677 -3.07 -1.53 -11.06
C LEU A 677 -1.99 -0.47 -11.28
N LEU A 678 -2.11 0.28 -12.37
CA LEU A 678 -1.20 1.37 -12.69
C LEU A 678 -1.23 2.42 -11.58
N LYS A 679 -2.40 2.91 -11.20
CA LYS A 679 -2.55 3.94 -10.16
C LYS A 679 -2.23 3.44 -8.75
N ALA A 680 -2.72 2.25 -8.41
CA ALA A 680 -2.66 1.72 -7.04
C ALA A 680 -1.31 1.07 -6.71
N VAL A 681 -0.57 0.61 -7.72
CA VAL A 681 0.68 -0.13 -7.53
C VAL A 681 1.86 0.49 -8.28
N LEU A 682 1.76 0.68 -9.60
CA LEU A 682 2.92 1.16 -10.37
C LEU A 682 3.28 2.61 -10.05
N SER A 683 2.28 3.47 -9.85
CA SER A 683 2.50 4.86 -9.44
C SER A 683 2.90 4.99 -7.97
N SER A 684 2.65 3.97 -7.13
CA SER A 684 2.99 4.01 -5.70
C SER A 684 4.41 3.52 -5.39
N ILE A 685 4.95 2.60 -6.20
CA ILE A 685 6.32 2.06 -6.02
C ILE A 685 7.39 3.16 -5.94
N PRO A 686 7.45 4.16 -6.86
CA PRO A 686 8.49 5.19 -6.80
C PRO A 686 8.23 6.26 -5.72
N VAL A 687 7.03 6.32 -5.11
CA VAL A 687 6.65 7.38 -4.14
C VAL A 687 7.67 7.51 -3.02
N TYR A 688 8.12 6.38 -2.48
CA TYR A 688 9.03 6.40 -1.35
C TYR A 688 10.35 7.09 -1.70
N TYR A 689 10.96 6.73 -2.84
CA TYR A 689 12.16 7.40 -3.34
C TYR A 689 11.88 8.84 -3.77
N PHE A 690 10.73 9.12 -4.40
CA PHE A 690 10.35 10.48 -4.81
C PHE A 690 10.11 11.41 -3.62
N SER A 691 9.76 10.87 -2.46
CA SER A 691 9.59 11.64 -1.23
C SER A 691 10.93 12.08 -0.64
N THR A 692 12.04 11.41 -0.96
CA THR A 692 13.37 11.72 -0.41
C THR A 692 14.33 12.29 -1.44
N LEU A 693 14.21 11.91 -2.72
CA LEU A 693 15.16 12.22 -3.78
C LEU A 693 14.47 12.85 -5.00
N LYS A 694 15.14 13.82 -5.63
CA LYS A 694 14.73 14.33 -6.94
C LYS A 694 15.14 13.34 -8.04
N ALA A 695 14.17 12.85 -8.80
CA ALA A 695 14.44 11.98 -9.94
C ALA A 695 14.86 12.80 -11.16
N PRO A 696 15.91 12.39 -11.90
CA PRO A 696 16.30 13.03 -13.16
C PRO A 696 15.26 12.74 -14.25
N LYS A 697 15.13 13.65 -15.23
CA LYS A 697 14.18 13.52 -16.36
C LYS A 697 14.29 12.16 -17.07
N LYS A 698 15.50 11.64 -17.27
CA LYS A 698 15.74 10.32 -17.86
C LYS A 698 15.06 9.18 -17.09
N VAL A 699 15.11 9.20 -15.76
CA VAL A 699 14.45 8.19 -14.91
C VAL A 699 12.93 8.35 -14.95
N ILE A 700 12.41 9.59 -14.88
CA ILE A 700 10.98 9.87 -15.01
C ILE A 700 10.42 9.34 -16.35
N ASN A 701 11.16 9.57 -17.45
CA ASN A 701 10.78 9.10 -18.78
C ASN A 701 10.80 7.58 -18.87
N LEU A 702 11.80 6.92 -18.27
CA LEU A 702 11.89 5.45 -18.23
C LEU A 702 10.73 4.83 -17.43
N LEU A 703 10.41 5.39 -16.26
CA LEU A 703 9.29 4.93 -15.43
C LEU A 703 7.94 5.15 -16.14
N SER A 704 7.76 6.31 -16.78
CA SER A 704 6.55 6.64 -17.56
C SER A 704 6.42 5.73 -18.79
N LEU A 705 7.53 5.38 -19.44
CA LEU A 705 7.55 4.42 -20.55
C LEU A 705 7.04 3.04 -20.10
N ILE A 706 7.52 2.55 -18.95
CA ILE A 706 7.08 1.28 -18.36
C ILE A 706 5.57 1.32 -18.04
N GLN A 707 5.08 2.39 -17.41
CA GLN A 707 3.66 2.57 -17.09
C GLN A 707 2.78 2.64 -18.35
N ARG A 708 3.23 3.38 -19.37
CA ARG A 708 2.53 3.51 -20.66
C ARG A 708 2.44 2.18 -21.40
N ARG A 709 3.54 1.43 -21.48
CA ARG A 709 3.56 0.09 -22.10
C ARG A 709 2.58 -0.85 -21.40
N PHE A 710 2.59 -0.87 -20.07
CA PHE A 710 1.64 -1.67 -19.28
C PHE A 710 0.18 -1.31 -19.56
N LEU A 711 -0.17 -0.01 -19.54
CA LEU A 711 -1.56 0.44 -19.76
C LEU A 711 -2.11 -0.07 -21.11
N TRP A 712 -1.34 0.11 -22.18
CA TRP A 712 -1.74 -0.27 -23.53
C TRP A 712 -1.49 -1.76 -23.85
N GLY A 713 -0.83 -2.50 -22.95
CA GLY A 713 -0.54 -3.93 -23.11
C GLY A 713 0.59 -4.23 -24.09
N GLY A 714 1.48 -3.27 -24.34
CA GLY A 714 2.68 -3.49 -25.13
C GLY A 714 3.79 -4.15 -24.31
N SER A 715 4.60 -5.00 -24.95
CA SER A 715 5.86 -5.51 -24.40
C SER A 715 7.05 -4.63 -24.84
N GLU A 716 8.29 -4.97 -24.45
CA GLU A 716 9.48 -4.22 -24.92
C GLU A 716 9.65 -4.32 -26.45
N GLU A 717 9.14 -5.40 -27.07
CA GLU A 717 9.27 -5.72 -28.49
C GLU A 717 7.93 -5.57 -29.26
N ASN A 718 6.79 -5.93 -28.66
CA ASN A 718 5.47 -5.72 -29.26
C ASN A 718 4.86 -4.37 -28.81
N LYS A 719 5.10 -3.32 -29.61
CA LYS A 719 4.48 -2.00 -29.41
C LYS A 719 2.98 -2.07 -29.73
N ARG A 720 2.13 -2.27 -28.73
CA ARG A 720 0.68 -2.04 -28.88
C ARG A 720 0.39 -0.55 -29.08
N ILE A 721 -0.63 -0.25 -29.87
CA ILE A 721 -1.04 1.12 -30.17
C ILE A 721 -1.40 1.88 -28.89
N SER A 722 -0.75 3.02 -28.68
CA SER A 722 -1.15 4.00 -27.67
C SER A 722 -2.27 4.86 -28.23
N TRP A 723 -3.51 4.55 -27.84
CA TRP A 723 -4.71 5.18 -28.41
C TRP A 723 -4.86 6.65 -28.01
N VAL A 724 -4.36 7.03 -26.83
CA VAL A 724 -4.40 8.38 -26.27
C VAL A 724 -3.01 8.77 -25.80
N GLY A 725 -2.62 10.04 -26.02
CA GLY A 725 -1.35 10.61 -25.58
C GLY A 725 -1.18 10.54 -24.06
N TRP A 726 0.07 10.38 -23.59
CA TRP A 726 0.35 10.16 -22.17
C TRP A 726 -0.01 11.38 -21.30
N ASP A 727 0.18 12.60 -21.81
CA ASP A 727 -0.19 13.82 -21.09
C ASP A 727 -1.70 13.90 -20.89
N SER A 728 -2.50 13.57 -21.92
CA SER A 728 -3.96 13.45 -21.79
C SER A 728 -4.38 12.34 -20.82
N VAL A 729 -3.65 11.20 -20.79
CA VAL A 729 -3.88 10.14 -19.80
C VAL A 729 -3.62 10.65 -18.36
N CYS A 730 -2.63 11.54 -18.19
CA CYS A 730 -2.25 12.09 -16.88
C CYS A 730 -3.17 13.21 -16.38
N LYS A 731 -3.99 13.80 -17.24
CA LYS A 731 -5.02 14.75 -16.82
C LYS A 731 -5.99 14.14 -15.81
N SER A 732 -6.61 14.99 -14.99
CA SER A 732 -7.63 14.56 -14.04
C SER A 732 -8.84 13.96 -14.79
N LYS A 733 -9.71 13.26 -14.07
CA LYS A 733 -10.93 12.70 -14.68
C LYS A 733 -11.90 13.80 -15.08
N GLU A 734 -11.87 14.91 -14.35
CA GLU A 734 -12.62 16.13 -14.62
C GLU A 734 -12.16 16.84 -15.90
N GLU A 735 -10.90 16.71 -16.28
CA GLU A 735 -10.31 17.29 -17.49
C GLU A 735 -10.22 16.29 -18.67
N GLY A 736 -10.98 15.19 -18.59
CA GLY A 736 -11.04 14.19 -19.67
C GLY A 736 -9.86 13.22 -19.73
N GLY A 737 -9.04 13.15 -18.69
CA GLY A 737 -7.97 12.16 -18.55
C GLY A 737 -8.36 10.91 -17.78
N LEU A 738 -7.38 10.03 -17.56
CA LEU A 738 -7.57 8.83 -16.74
C LEU A 738 -7.27 9.10 -15.26
N GLY A 739 -6.70 10.26 -14.91
CA GLY A 739 -6.24 10.62 -13.56
C GLY A 739 -4.99 9.84 -13.12
N VAL A 740 -4.12 9.47 -14.05
CA VAL A 740 -2.80 8.90 -13.77
C VAL A 740 -1.87 10.03 -13.35
N LYS A 741 -1.03 9.83 -12.33
CA LYS A 741 -0.14 10.91 -11.88
C LYS A 741 1.02 11.10 -12.86
N ASN A 742 1.27 12.34 -13.27
CA ASN A 742 2.53 12.71 -13.90
C ASN A 742 3.64 12.58 -12.85
N LEU A 743 4.55 11.62 -13.07
CA LEU A 743 5.60 11.29 -12.10
C LEU A 743 6.58 12.45 -11.84
N GLY A 744 6.82 13.32 -12.84
CA GLY A 744 7.70 14.48 -12.69
C GLY A 744 7.10 15.54 -11.76
N ILE A 745 5.87 15.95 -12.04
CA ILE A 745 5.11 16.91 -11.21
C ILE A 745 4.90 16.33 -9.80
N PHE A 746 4.58 15.05 -9.72
CA PHE A 746 4.34 14.39 -8.44
C PHE A 746 5.60 14.29 -7.57
N ASN A 747 6.78 14.10 -8.15
CA ASN A 747 8.05 14.17 -7.42
C ASN A 747 8.32 15.58 -6.87
N VAL A 748 8.02 16.64 -7.64
CA VAL A 748 8.15 18.04 -7.17
C VAL A 748 7.16 18.33 -6.02
N ALA A 749 5.90 17.94 -6.17
CA ALA A 749 4.88 18.10 -5.12
C ALA A 749 5.21 17.30 -3.84
N LEU A 750 5.85 16.13 -3.96
CA LEU A 750 6.31 15.37 -2.79
C LEU A 750 7.46 16.07 -2.07
N LEU A 751 8.41 16.64 -2.81
CA LEU A 751 9.54 17.38 -2.23
C LEU A 751 9.11 18.72 -1.62
N GLY A 752 8.09 19.39 -2.17
CA GLY A 752 7.51 20.60 -1.60
C GLY A 752 7.00 20.41 -0.16
N LYS A 753 6.61 19.18 0.21
CA LYS A 753 6.26 18.84 1.60
C LYS A 753 7.41 19.10 2.57
N TRP A 754 8.67 18.89 2.19
CA TRP A 754 9.81 19.16 3.08
C TRP A 754 9.99 20.64 3.38
N ARG A 755 9.71 21.51 2.40
CA ARG A 755 9.71 22.96 2.64
C ARG A 755 8.64 23.34 3.65
N TRP A 756 7.42 22.83 3.48
CA TRP A 756 6.35 23.03 4.46
C TRP A 756 6.71 22.51 5.85
N ARG A 757 7.24 21.28 5.95
CA ARG A 757 7.66 20.68 7.22
C ARG A 757 8.75 21.48 7.90
N LEU A 758 9.66 22.09 7.14
CA LEU A 758 10.68 22.95 7.72
C LEU A 758 10.06 24.16 8.44
N LEU A 759 8.88 24.62 8.01
CA LEU A 759 8.18 25.74 8.65
C LEU A 759 7.45 25.30 9.93
N GLU A 760 6.73 24.18 9.88
CA GLU A 760 5.90 23.70 11.01
C GLU A 760 6.69 22.93 12.08
N GLU A 761 7.70 22.15 11.71
CA GLU A 761 8.33 21.16 12.60
C GLU A 761 9.56 21.69 13.36
N GLU A 762 9.39 22.78 14.13
CA GLU A 762 10.48 23.49 14.85
C GLU A 762 11.37 22.56 15.69
N ASN A 763 10.78 21.63 16.44
CA ASN A 763 11.51 20.78 17.38
C ASN A 763 12.01 19.45 16.78
N ALA A 764 11.85 19.23 15.47
CA ALA A 764 12.24 17.97 14.85
C ALA A 764 13.77 17.88 14.67
N LEU A 765 14.35 16.71 15.01
CA LEU A 765 15.79 16.48 14.92
C LEU A 765 16.35 16.75 13.52
N TRP A 766 15.64 16.36 12.46
CA TRP A 766 16.08 16.58 11.08
C TRP A 766 16.17 18.06 10.74
N ARG A 767 15.23 18.89 11.25
CA ARG A 767 15.26 20.34 11.06
C ARG A 767 16.45 20.96 11.77
N ARG A 768 16.69 20.60 13.04
CA ARG A 768 17.85 21.07 13.81
C ARG A 768 19.18 20.76 13.12
N VAL A 769 19.30 19.58 12.50
CA VAL A 769 20.48 19.20 11.69
C VAL A 769 20.64 20.12 10.47
N ILE A 770 19.56 20.43 9.77
CA ILE A 770 19.57 21.34 8.61
C ILE A 770 19.91 22.78 9.05
N GLU A 771 19.29 23.28 10.12
CA GLU A 771 19.55 24.61 10.70
C GLU A 771 21.01 24.73 11.14
N ALA A 772 21.54 23.76 11.88
CA ALA A 772 22.94 23.75 12.30
C ALA A 772 23.90 23.73 11.09
N LYS A 773 23.61 22.91 10.08
CA LYS A 773 24.49 22.74 8.92
C LYS A 773 24.50 23.93 7.97
N TYR A 774 23.34 24.50 7.68
CA TYR A 774 23.15 25.53 6.66
C TYR A 774 22.93 26.93 7.22
N LYS A 775 22.80 27.08 8.54
CA LYS A 775 22.50 28.34 9.24
C LYS A 775 21.22 29.03 8.73
N VAL A 776 20.30 28.25 8.14
CA VAL A 776 19.04 28.78 7.60
C VAL A 776 18.00 28.79 8.71
N ASN A 777 17.79 29.98 9.29
CA ASN A 777 16.80 30.17 10.36
C ASN A 777 15.46 30.71 9.84
N ARG A 778 15.33 31.16 8.57
CA ARG A 778 14.23 32.08 8.17
C ARG A 778 13.78 31.96 6.71
N ILE A 779 12.51 32.28 6.43
CA ILE A 779 11.86 32.26 5.09
C ILE A 779 12.34 33.35 4.13
N ASN A 780 12.77 34.52 4.62
CA ASN A 780 13.12 35.61 3.70
C ASN A 780 14.45 35.40 2.96
N GLU A 781 15.24 34.41 3.35
CA GLU A 781 16.41 33.98 2.58
C GLU A 781 16.02 33.17 1.33
N TRP A 782 14.75 32.75 1.21
CA TRP A 782 14.29 31.77 0.22
C TRP A 782 14.06 32.34 -1.17
N ARG A 783 13.94 33.67 -1.28
CA ARG A 783 13.96 34.40 -2.54
C ARG A 783 15.29 35.15 -2.66
N GLY A 784 16.18 34.65 -3.51
CA GLY A 784 17.37 35.39 -3.94
C GLY A 784 18.52 35.49 -2.94
N GLY A 785 18.57 34.64 -1.90
CA GLY A 785 19.78 34.48 -1.08
C GLY A 785 20.97 33.95 -1.90
N GLU A 786 22.19 34.29 -1.50
CA GLU A 786 23.42 33.76 -2.12
C GLU A 786 23.38 32.24 -2.12
N TRP A 787 23.67 31.65 -3.29
CA TRP A 787 23.67 30.21 -3.46
C TRP A 787 24.70 29.58 -2.52
N ASP A 788 24.27 28.67 -1.63
CA ASP A 788 25.23 27.79 -0.96
C ASP A 788 25.81 26.82 -2.00
N VAL A 789 26.90 27.25 -2.64
CA VAL A 789 27.69 26.46 -3.60
C VAL A 789 28.15 25.15 -2.96
N HIS A 790 28.28 25.10 -1.63
CA HIS A 790 28.70 23.95 -0.85
C HIS A 790 27.55 23.12 -0.27
N GLY A 791 26.30 23.44 -0.65
CA GLY A 791 25.10 22.71 -0.24
C GLY A 791 25.03 21.28 -0.77
N SER A 792 24.32 20.40 -0.07
CA SER A 792 24.10 19.03 -0.53
C SER A 792 23.27 19.02 -1.80
N SER A 793 23.37 17.94 -2.59
CA SER A 793 22.51 17.81 -3.77
C SER A 793 21.04 17.81 -3.39
N TRP A 794 20.66 17.30 -2.21
CA TRP A 794 19.28 17.31 -1.77
C TRP A 794 18.82 18.74 -1.43
N TRP A 795 19.62 19.46 -0.63
CA TRP A 795 19.35 20.85 -0.25
C TRP A 795 19.20 21.76 -1.47
N LYS A 796 20.13 21.67 -2.42
CA LYS A 796 20.10 22.45 -3.67
C LYS A 796 18.83 22.21 -4.50
N GLU A 797 18.36 20.97 -4.57
CA GLU A 797 17.13 20.66 -5.32
C GLU A 797 15.88 21.14 -4.59
N LEU A 798 15.88 21.14 -3.25
CA LEU A 798 14.78 21.69 -2.43
C LEU A 798 14.62 23.21 -2.66
N TRP A 799 15.74 23.92 -2.76
CA TRP A 799 15.77 25.36 -3.08
C TRP A 799 15.30 25.67 -4.50
N ARG A 800 15.64 24.82 -5.46
CA ARG A 800 15.23 24.99 -6.86
C ARG A 800 13.74 24.69 -7.11
N LEU A 801 12.99 24.19 -6.14
CA LEU A 801 11.59 23.77 -6.35
C LEU A 801 10.69 24.90 -6.89
N ASP A 802 10.89 26.14 -6.45
CA ASP A 802 10.11 27.29 -6.96
C ASP A 802 10.39 27.56 -8.44
N THR A 803 11.65 27.41 -8.87
CA THR A 803 12.07 27.58 -10.28
C THR A 803 11.69 26.42 -11.21
N MET A 804 11.09 25.37 -10.66
CA MET A 804 10.70 24.17 -11.41
C MET A 804 9.22 24.16 -11.83
N GLY A 805 8.47 25.21 -11.50
CA GLY A 805 7.11 25.46 -12.00
C GLY A 805 7.10 25.92 -13.46
N SER A 806 5.91 25.98 -14.08
CA SER A 806 5.74 26.37 -15.50
C SER A 806 5.96 27.87 -15.76
N ASP A 807 6.00 28.71 -14.73
CA ASP A 807 6.15 30.16 -14.85
C ASP A 807 7.20 30.67 -13.84
N SER A 808 7.83 31.79 -14.17
CA SER A 808 8.95 32.45 -13.47
C SER A 808 8.66 32.96 -12.05
N GLU A 809 7.53 32.54 -11.46
CA GLU A 809 7.03 32.95 -10.14
C GLU A 809 6.92 31.75 -9.21
N GLY A 810 7.28 31.93 -7.95
CA GLY A 810 7.59 30.83 -7.03
C GLY A 810 6.33 30.13 -6.52
N TRP A 811 5.86 29.11 -7.25
CA TRP A 811 4.59 28.41 -6.99
C TRP A 811 4.37 27.97 -5.53
N LEU A 812 5.44 27.61 -4.80
CA LEU A 812 5.31 27.21 -3.41
C LEU A 812 5.35 28.45 -2.51
N SER A 813 6.34 29.32 -2.70
CA SER A 813 6.53 30.52 -1.87
C SER A 813 5.34 31.48 -1.89
N GLU A 814 4.58 31.55 -2.98
CA GLU A 814 3.44 32.46 -3.14
C GLU A 814 2.17 31.95 -2.48
N ASN A 815 2.10 30.64 -2.28
CA ASN A 815 0.95 29.96 -1.72
C ASN A 815 1.15 29.61 -0.24
N ILE A 816 2.25 30.08 0.36
CA ILE A 816 2.54 29.99 1.78
C ILE A 816 2.42 31.40 2.36
N GLU A 817 1.60 31.54 3.39
CA GLU A 817 1.37 32.78 4.10
C GLU A 817 1.57 32.57 5.59
N LYS A 818 2.13 33.57 6.28
CA LYS A 818 2.23 33.57 7.73
C LYS A 818 1.06 34.33 8.31
N VAL A 819 0.32 33.71 9.21
CA VAL A 819 -0.68 34.40 10.02
C VAL A 819 -0.05 34.76 11.35
N VAL A 820 0.05 36.07 11.58
CA VAL A 820 0.57 36.62 12.82
C VAL A 820 -0.55 36.67 13.86
N ARG A 821 -0.22 36.27 15.08
CA ARG A 821 -1.09 36.34 16.24
C ARG A 821 -0.43 37.21 17.31
N GLU A 822 0.31 36.64 18.25
CA GLU A 822 1.06 37.43 19.22
C GLU A 822 2.37 38.01 18.65
N GLY A 823 2.82 37.55 17.48
CA GLY A 823 4.03 38.07 16.84
C GLY A 823 5.32 37.57 17.51
N SER A 824 5.25 36.48 18.26
CA SER A 824 6.38 35.86 18.97
C SER A 824 7.38 35.18 18.04
N LYS A 825 7.00 34.88 16.80
CA LYS A 825 7.84 34.16 15.83
C LYS A 825 8.07 34.93 14.54
N THR A 826 7.58 36.17 14.44
CA THR A 826 7.55 36.94 13.19
C THR A 826 8.34 38.22 13.30
N LEU A 827 9.23 38.46 12.33
CA LEU A 827 10.04 39.66 12.28
C LEU A 827 9.25 40.81 11.68
N PHE A 828 9.23 41.93 12.40
CA PHE A 828 8.41 43.07 12.01
C PHE A 828 8.76 43.59 10.61
N TRP A 829 10.04 43.84 10.32
CA TRP A 829 10.44 44.44 9.05
C TRP A 829 10.64 43.43 7.91
N LEU A 830 11.13 42.24 8.24
CA LEU A 830 11.69 41.33 7.24
C LEU A 830 10.67 40.33 6.71
N ASP A 831 9.74 39.85 7.54
CA ASP A 831 8.74 38.87 7.12
C ASP A 831 7.60 39.52 6.32
N LYS A 832 6.99 38.73 5.43
CA LYS A 832 5.73 39.09 4.78
C LYS A 832 4.57 38.76 5.71
N TRP A 833 4.00 39.77 6.36
CA TRP A 833 2.89 39.58 7.31
C TRP A 833 1.83 40.69 7.31
N ALA A 834 2.19 41.93 6.94
CA ALA A 834 1.27 43.06 6.85
C ALA A 834 1.16 43.56 5.39
N GLY A 835 0.78 42.66 4.48
CA GLY A 835 0.59 42.94 3.05
C GLY A 835 1.35 42.00 2.09
N PRO A 836 1.31 42.27 0.77
CA PRO A 836 1.85 41.37 -0.25
C PRO A 836 3.38 41.30 -0.31
N ILE A 837 4.08 42.28 0.28
CA ILE A 837 5.55 42.39 0.33
C ILE A 837 6.03 42.72 1.76
N PRO A 838 7.28 42.40 2.14
CA PRO A 838 7.84 42.78 3.43
C PRO A 838 7.82 44.29 3.70
N LEU A 839 7.61 44.68 4.96
CA LEU A 839 7.57 46.09 5.38
C LEU A 839 8.88 46.82 5.08
N LYS A 840 10.04 46.14 5.16
CA LYS A 840 11.35 46.66 4.73
C LYS A 840 11.32 47.16 3.28
N SER A 841 10.63 46.45 2.38
CA SER A 841 10.62 46.78 0.96
C SER A 841 9.69 47.95 0.69
N ARG A 842 8.51 47.97 1.32
CA ARG A 842 7.53 49.06 1.18
C ARG A 842 7.99 50.35 1.88
N PHE A 843 8.49 50.24 3.10
CA PHE A 843 8.90 51.36 3.96
C PHE A 843 10.43 51.39 4.17
N ASN A 844 11.20 51.28 3.07
CA ASN A 844 12.66 51.20 3.10
C ASN A 844 13.33 52.35 3.89
N ARG A 845 12.78 53.57 3.79
CA ARG A 845 13.30 54.73 4.52
C ARG A 845 13.20 54.54 6.04
N LEU A 846 12.03 54.14 6.55
CA LEU A 846 11.81 53.85 7.97
C LEU A 846 12.67 52.68 8.43
N PHE A 847 12.76 51.62 7.64
CA PHE A 847 13.63 50.48 7.95
C PHE A 847 15.09 50.90 8.13
N ARG A 848 15.64 51.79 7.27
CA ARG A 848 17.04 52.24 7.35
C ARG A 848 17.36 52.93 8.68
N ILE A 849 16.41 53.70 9.22
CA ILE A 849 16.56 54.50 10.45
C ILE A 849 16.01 53.83 11.71
N SER A 850 15.35 52.68 11.59
CA SER A 850 14.92 51.87 12.73
C SER A 850 16.12 51.38 13.56
N GLY A 851 15.98 51.46 14.88
CA GLY A 851 16.88 50.79 15.83
C GLY A 851 16.66 49.28 15.87
N ASP A 852 15.46 48.82 15.54
CA ASP A 852 14.94 47.46 15.74
C ASP A 852 14.77 46.69 14.41
N LYS A 853 15.82 46.65 13.59
CA LYS A 853 15.75 46.08 12.23
C LYS A 853 15.40 44.59 12.18
N ASP A 854 15.86 43.84 13.19
CA ASP A 854 15.70 42.39 13.31
C ASP A 854 14.76 42.01 14.47
N ALA A 855 13.94 42.95 14.95
CA ALA A 855 13.03 42.71 16.06
C ALA A 855 11.81 41.87 15.66
N LEU A 856 11.34 41.07 16.60
CA LEU A 856 10.09 40.35 16.50
C LEU A 856 8.93 41.32 16.73
N ILE A 857 7.77 41.05 16.13
CA ILE A 857 6.56 41.87 16.30
C ILE A 857 6.21 42.01 17.78
N SER A 858 6.24 40.91 18.53
CA SER A 858 6.05 40.86 20.00
C SER A 858 7.01 41.73 20.82
N THR A 859 8.10 42.22 20.22
CA THR A 859 9.08 43.11 20.88
C THR A 859 9.00 44.57 20.39
N MET A 860 8.12 44.85 19.42
CA MET A 860 7.93 46.17 18.84
C MET A 860 6.89 47.02 19.58
N GLY A 861 6.43 46.59 20.75
CA GLY A 861 5.33 47.18 21.48
C GLY A 861 5.06 46.49 22.81
N GLU A 862 3.95 46.83 23.43
CA GLU A 862 3.49 46.21 24.67
C GLU A 862 1.95 46.10 24.70
N TRP A 863 1.45 45.26 25.60
CA TRP A 863 0.01 45.14 25.86
C TRP A 863 -0.40 46.11 26.97
N GLU A 864 -1.33 47.02 26.66
CA GLU A 864 -1.98 47.90 27.64
C GLU A 864 -3.50 47.69 27.56
N ASP A 865 -4.14 47.37 28.68
CA ASP A 865 -5.59 47.13 28.79
C ASP A 865 -6.17 46.11 27.76
N GLY A 866 -5.34 45.14 27.34
CA GLY A 866 -5.73 44.13 26.35
C GLY A 866 -5.60 44.59 24.89
N GLU A 867 -5.10 45.80 24.64
CA GLU A 867 -4.78 46.31 23.30
C GLU A 867 -3.26 46.38 23.08
N TRP A 868 -2.83 46.10 21.85
CA TRP A 868 -1.42 46.18 21.48
C TRP A 868 -1.03 47.61 21.09
N LYS A 869 -0.04 48.18 21.78
CA LYS A 869 0.52 49.50 21.47
C LYS A 869 1.94 49.39 20.92
N TRP A 870 2.13 49.94 19.71
CA TRP A 870 3.43 49.96 19.04
C TRP A 870 4.38 50.98 19.68
N ARG A 871 5.62 50.56 19.96
CA ARG A 871 6.71 51.39 20.47
C ARG A 871 7.83 51.48 19.44
N TRP A 872 7.99 52.66 18.86
CA TRP A 872 8.98 52.89 17.80
C TRP A 872 10.31 53.38 18.36
N ARG A 873 11.41 52.67 18.07
CA ARG A 873 12.77 53.18 18.32
C ARG A 873 13.46 53.57 17.02
N TRP A 874 13.77 54.86 16.90
CA TRP A 874 14.47 55.44 15.76
C TRP A 874 15.87 55.87 16.15
N ARG A 875 16.84 55.73 15.24
CA ARG A 875 18.24 56.16 15.45
C ARG A 875 18.42 57.68 15.53
N ARG A 876 17.41 58.44 15.09
CA ARG A 876 17.32 59.90 15.12
C ARG A 876 15.86 60.34 15.08
N ASN A 877 15.60 61.62 15.32
CA ASN A 877 14.28 62.22 15.11
C ASN A 877 13.84 62.08 13.65
N LEU A 878 12.54 61.81 13.46
CA LEU A 878 11.91 61.69 12.15
C LEU A 878 11.75 63.07 11.49
N LEU A 879 11.93 63.12 10.18
CA LEU A 879 11.65 64.31 9.36
C LEU A 879 10.15 64.35 9.00
N ALA A 880 9.63 65.49 8.57
CA ALA A 880 8.19 65.67 8.30
C ALA A 880 7.62 64.61 7.34
N TRP A 881 8.30 64.31 6.24
CA TRP A 881 7.90 63.27 5.29
C TRP A 881 8.10 61.83 5.81
N GLU A 882 8.92 61.62 6.84
CA GLU A 882 9.06 60.30 7.50
C GLU A 882 7.94 60.08 8.54
N LEU A 883 7.36 61.15 9.08
CA LEU A 883 6.15 61.08 9.91
C LEU A 883 4.93 60.67 9.08
N GLU A 884 4.80 61.17 7.84
CA GLU A 884 3.77 60.73 6.90
C GLU A 884 3.89 59.24 6.57
N LEU A 885 5.11 58.74 6.33
CA LEU A 885 5.36 57.31 6.12
C LEU A 885 5.05 56.47 7.37
N LEU A 886 5.29 57.00 8.57
CA LEU A 886 4.96 56.32 9.82
C LEU A 886 3.44 56.24 10.02
N GLN A 887 2.70 57.26 9.61
CA GLN A 887 1.23 57.22 9.61
C GLN A 887 0.72 56.14 8.66
N GLU A 888 1.22 56.09 7.41
CA GLU A 888 0.83 55.05 6.44
C GLU A 888 1.16 53.63 6.94
N LEU A 889 2.31 53.47 7.62
CA LEU A 889 2.67 52.23 8.27
C LEU A 889 1.66 51.88 9.38
N THR A 890 1.33 52.83 10.24
CA THR A 890 0.38 52.63 11.35
C THR A 890 -1.00 52.23 10.83
N ASP A 891 -1.49 52.88 9.79
CA ASP A 891 -2.77 52.55 9.15
C ASP A 891 -2.74 51.14 8.53
N THR A 892 -1.62 50.75 7.91
CA THR A 892 -1.42 49.37 7.40
C THR A 892 -1.46 48.33 8.52
N LEU A 893 -0.97 48.68 9.71
CA LEU A 893 -0.92 47.78 10.87
C LEU A 893 -2.26 47.66 11.59
N GLN A 894 -3.12 48.68 11.55
CA GLN A 894 -4.47 48.63 12.16
C GLN A 894 -5.33 47.48 11.60
N GLY A 895 -5.12 47.09 10.34
CA GLY A 895 -5.78 45.93 9.72
C GLY A 895 -5.29 44.56 10.21
N ASN A 896 -4.22 44.49 11.01
CA ASN A 896 -3.56 43.26 11.46
C ASN A 896 -3.56 43.16 12.99
N GLN A 897 -4.74 42.91 13.59
CA GLN A 897 -4.89 42.81 15.04
C GLN A 897 -4.11 41.61 15.62
N LEU A 898 -3.21 41.90 16.57
CA LEU A 898 -2.51 40.88 17.35
C LEU A 898 -3.45 40.27 18.39
N ILE A 899 -3.21 39.01 18.76
CA ILE A 899 -4.01 38.30 19.77
C ILE A 899 -3.07 37.72 20.82
N GLN A 900 -3.22 38.18 22.07
CA GLN A 900 -2.39 37.73 23.19
C GLN A 900 -2.59 36.24 23.48
N GLY A 901 -1.51 35.48 23.69
CA GLY A 901 -1.54 34.06 24.03
C GLY A 901 -1.81 33.11 22.86
N GLN A 902 -1.83 33.61 21.62
CA GLN A 902 -1.92 32.78 20.42
C GLN A 902 -0.61 32.83 19.62
N GLU A 903 -0.05 31.66 19.32
CA GLU A 903 1.16 31.57 18.51
C GLU A 903 0.91 31.87 17.02
N ASP A 904 1.92 32.45 16.37
CA ASP A 904 1.96 32.61 14.92
C ASP A 904 1.98 31.24 14.23
N TYR A 905 1.31 31.11 13.08
CA TYR A 905 1.29 29.86 12.30
C TYR A 905 1.30 30.09 10.80
N TRP A 906 1.67 29.04 10.05
CA TRP A 906 1.72 29.07 8.59
C TRP A 906 0.41 28.53 7.99
N ILE A 907 -0.03 29.12 6.89
CA ILE A 907 -1.16 28.68 6.08
C ILE A 907 -0.70 28.36 4.66
N TRP A 908 -1.13 27.19 4.18
CA TRP A 908 -1.09 26.81 2.78
C TRP A 908 -2.39 27.21 2.09
N GLN A 909 -2.34 28.20 1.19
CA GLN A 909 -3.52 28.83 0.60
C GLN A 909 -4.33 27.90 -0.33
N GLN A 910 -3.73 26.82 -0.84
CA GLN A 910 -4.40 25.91 -1.78
C GLN A 910 -5.13 24.73 -1.10
N ASP A 911 -5.33 24.76 0.22
CA ASP A 911 -6.15 23.77 0.94
C ASP A 911 -7.03 24.49 1.97
N TYR A 912 -8.31 24.10 2.05
CA TYR A 912 -9.29 24.71 2.95
C TYR A 912 -8.92 24.57 4.44
N LYS A 913 -8.08 23.59 4.80
CA LYS A 913 -7.57 23.43 6.18
C LYS A 913 -6.34 24.28 6.45
N GLY A 914 -5.85 25.01 5.45
CA GLY A 914 -4.60 25.76 5.54
C GLY A 914 -3.35 24.88 5.68
N LYS A 915 -3.44 23.57 5.44
CA LYS A 915 -2.31 22.63 5.58
C LYS A 915 -1.83 22.15 4.24
N TYR A 916 -0.51 22.04 4.09
CA TYR A 916 0.06 21.52 2.86
C TYR A 916 -0.35 20.07 2.62
N THR A 917 -1.02 19.83 1.48
CA THR A 917 -1.22 18.47 0.98
C THR A 917 -0.52 18.28 -0.36
N VAL A 918 0.08 17.11 -0.55
CA VAL A 918 0.70 16.76 -1.84
C VAL A 918 -0.36 16.78 -2.96
N LYS A 919 -1.64 16.56 -2.61
CA LYS A 919 -2.76 16.63 -3.56
C LYS A 919 -3.02 18.06 -4.03
N SER A 920 -3.16 19.02 -3.12
CA SER A 920 -3.36 20.44 -3.47
C SER A 920 -2.18 20.99 -4.26
N ALA A 921 -0.95 20.70 -3.84
CA ALA A 921 0.26 21.11 -4.54
C ALA A 921 0.37 20.50 -5.96
N TYR A 922 0.07 19.20 -6.10
CA TYR A 922 0.05 18.55 -7.41
C TYR A 922 -0.99 19.17 -8.34
N ASN A 923 -2.19 19.47 -7.82
CA ASN A 923 -3.25 20.09 -8.61
C ASN A 923 -2.83 21.49 -9.08
N LEU A 924 -2.27 22.34 -8.19
CA LEU A 924 -1.76 23.67 -8.54
C LEU A 924 -0.71 23.59 -9.68
N LEU A 925 0.26 22.69 -9.55
CA LEU A 925 1.29 22.48 -10.57
C LEU A 925 0.74 21.91 -11.89
N GLN A 926 -0.43 21.28 -11.87
CA GLN A 926 -1.08 20.73 -13.06
C GLN A 926 -1.97 21.77 -13.76
N THR A 927 -2.68 22.61 -13.02
CA THR A 927 -3.62 23.61 -13.55
C THR A 927 -2.94 24.76 -14.29
N ASN A 928 -1.70 25.12 -13.92
CA ASN A 928 -0.92 26.12 -14.63
C ASN A 928 -0.50 25.69 -16.06
N SER A 929 -0.92 24.50 -16.52
CA SER A 929 -0.54 23.94 -17.82
C SER A 929 -1.61 23.99 -18.93
N ASN A 930 -2.84 24.48 -18.70
CA ASN A 930 -3.83 24.83 -19.76
C ASN A 930 -5.23 25.21 -19.18
N PRO A 931 -5.69 26.48 -19.29
CA PRO A 931 -7.08 26.83 -19.05
C PRO A 931 -7.88 26.69 -20.37
N GLY A 932 -8.48 25.51 -20.61
CA GLY A 932 -9.21 25.28 -21.86
C GLY A 932 -10.36 24.29 -21.73
N ARG A 933 -11.59 24.82 -21.88
CA ARG A 933 -12.92 24.17 -22.03
C ARG A 933 -13.32 23.16 -20.94
N ILE A 934 -14.24 23.58 -20.08
CA ILE A 934 -14.86 22.73 -19.04
C ILE A 934 -15.96 21.88 -19.69
N ASP A 935 -15.58 20.82 -20.38
CA ASP A 935 -16.51 19.73 -20.67
C ASP A 935 -16.71 18.92 -19.37
N ASN A 936 -17.95 18.56 -19.00
CA ASN A 936 -18.25 17.83 -17.76
C ASN A 936 -17.86 16.33 -17.84
N TYR A 937 -16.58 16.03 -18.02
CA TYR A 937 -16.02 14.66 -18.16
C TYR A 937 -16.34 13.72 -16.99
N LYS A 938 -16.87 14.23 -15.87
CA LYS A 938 -17.39 13.42 -14.77
C LYS A 938 -18.49 12.46 -15.21
N LEU A 939 -19.30 12.81 -16.22
CA LEU A 939 -20.39 11.97 -16.73
C LEU A 939 -19.91 10.60 -17.24
N ILE A 940 -18.70 10.52 -17.80
CA ILE A 940 -18.11 9.26 -18.29
C ILE A 940 -17.81 8.28 -17.14
N TRP A 941 -17.47 8.82 -15.97
CA TRP A 941 -16.96 8.04 -14.84
C TRP A 941 -18.05 7.66 -13.84
N ASN A 942 -19.09 7.00 -14.32
CA ASN A 942 -20.20 6.53 -13.49
C ASN A 942 -19.74 5.41 -12.53
N LYS A 943 -19.99 5.58 -11.22
CA LYS A 943 -19.59 4.63 -10.16
C LYS A 943 -20.38 3.32 -10.18
N ASN A 944 -21.55 3.33 -10.84
CA ASN A 944 -22.49 2.21 -10.89
C ASN A 944 -22.17 1.22 -12.01
N VAL A 945 -21.26 1.59 -12.89
CA VAL A 945 -20.86 0.81 -14.07
C VAL A 945 -19.45 0.25 -13.86
N PRO A 946 -19.14 -0.97 -14.35
CA PRO A 946 -17.77 -1.50 -14.30
C PRO A 946 -16.77 -0.55 -14.96
N LEU A 947 -15.58 -0.39 -14.38
CA LEU A 947 -14.59 0.58 -14.87
C LEU A 947 -14.14 0.27 -16.30
N LYS A 948 -14.09 -1.00 -16.69
CA LYS A 948 -13.80 -1.39 -18.08
C LYS A 948 -14.76 -0.76 -19.10
N VAL A 949 -16.02 -0.55 -18.72
CA VAL A 949 -17.05 0.05 -19.58
C VAL A 949 -16.95 1.58 -19.57
N SER A 950 -16.76 2.22 -18.42
CA SER A 950 -16.49 3.66 -18.37
C SER A 950 -15.22 4.02 -19.16
N ALA A 951 -14.17 3.19 -19.07
CA ALA A 951 -12.94 3.39 -19.83
C ALA A 951 -13.12 3.11 -21.33
N PHE A 952 -14.07 2.26 -21.71
CA PHE A 952 -14.48 2.11 -23.11
C PHE A 952 -15.20 3.37 -23.60
N ALA A 953 -16.19 3.86 -22.85
CA ALA A 953 -16.91 5.10 -23.16
C ALA A 953 -15.94 6.29 -23.30
N TRP A 954 -14.98 6.41 -22.38
CA TRP A 954 -13.92 7.42 -22.44
C TRP A 954 -13.12 7.42 -23.75
N LYS A 955 -12.80 6.23 -24.28
CA LYS A 955 -12.12 6.10 -25.58
C LYS A 955 -13.08 6.41 -26.73
N ALA A 956 -14.32 5.96 -26.63
CA ALA A 956 -15.32 6.13 -27.68
C ALA A 956 -15.64 7.62 -27.89
N THR A 957 -15.87 8.38 -26.82
CA THR A 957 -16.16 9.83 -26.91
C THR A 957 -14.99 10.66 -27.46
N GLN A 958 -13.77 10.13 -27.46
CA GLN A 958 -12.58 10.75 -28.06
C GLN A 958 -12.25 10.22 -29.47
N ASN A 959 -13.10 9.34 -30.03
CA ASN A 959 -12.86 8.62 -31.27
C ASN A 959 -11.53 7.83 -31.27
N LYS A 960 -11.24 7.12 -30.16
CA LYS A 960 -9.99 6.36 -29.94
C LYS A 960 -10.24 4.87 -29.65
N ILE A 961 -11.27 4.29 -30.26
CA ILE A 961 -11.55 2.84 -30.24
C ILE A 961 -11.12 2.18 -31.56
N PRO A 962 -10.82 0.86 -31.57
CA PRO A 962 -10.32 0.17 -32.77
C PRO A 962 -11.44 -0.18 -33.76
N THR A 963 -12.08 0.84 -34.33
CA THR A 963 -12.93 0.66 -35.51
C THR A 963 -12.10 0.53 -36.78
N LYS A 964 -12.66 -0.01 -37.87
CA LYS A 964 -11.95 -0.16 -39.15
C LYS A 964 -11.33 1.16 -39.62
N ASP A 965 -12.07 2.28 -39.57
CA ASP A 965 -11.57 3.62 -39.91
C ASP A 965 -10.36 4.05 -39.06
N ASN A 966 -10.44 3.85 -37.75
CA ASN A 966 -9.40 4.25 -36.81
C ASN A 966 -8.11 3.42 -36.92
N LEU A 967 -8.23 2.15 -37.31
CA LEU A 967 -7.11 1.25 -37.58
C LEU A 967 -6.42 1.63 -38.90
N TRP A 968 -7.22 1.94 -39.93
CA TRP A 968 -6.72 2.40 -41.23
C TRP A 968 -5.94 3.72 -41.12
N LYS A 969 -6.50 4.73 -40.43
CA LYS A 969 -5.83 6.02 -40.14
C LYS A 969 -4.49 5.88 -39.41
N ARG A 970 -4.24 4.75 -38.75
CA ARG A 970 -3.01 4.46 -37.98
C ARG A 970 -2.06 3.50 -38.71
N GLY A 971 -2.31 3.20 -39.98
CA GLY A 971 -1.41 2.40 -40.82
C GLY A 971 -1.46 0.89 -40.54
N ILE A 972 -2.45 0.38 -39.78
CA ILE A 972 -2.71 -1.06 -39.73
C ILE A 972 -3.44 -1.42 -41.02
N ARG A 973 -2.69 -1.89 -42.01
CA ARG A 973 -3.20 -2.26 -43.35
C ARG A 973 -3.60 -3.74 -43.46
N SER A 974 -3.56 -4.48 -42.35
CA SER A 974 -3.93 -5.90 -42.28
C SER A 974 -5.40 -6.05 -41.85
N MET A 975 -6.32 -6.00 -42.82
CA MET A 975 -7.65 -6.63 -42.86
C MET A 975 -8.58 -5.78 -43.75
N GLU A 976 -8.72 -6.25 -45.00
CA GLU A 976 -9.77 -5.95 -45.99
C GLU A 976 -9.86 -4.54 -46.60
N ARG A 977 -10.09 -4.48 -47.92
CA ARG A 977 -10.46 -3.25 -48.66
C ARG A 977 -11.82 -2.68 -48.22
N ASP A 978 -12.55 -3.43 -47.39
CA ASP A 978 -13.90 -3.10 -46.94
C ASP A 978 -13.90 -2.41 -45.57
N LEU A 979 -14.01 -1.08 -45.61
CA LEU A 979 -14.15 -0.22 -44.43
C LEU A 979 -15.60 -0.14 -43.91
N THR A 980 -16.57 -0.85 -44.52
CA THR A 980 -17.97 -0.76 -44.10
C THR A 980 -18.20 -1.30 -42.69
N CYS A 981 -19.21 -0.74 -42.05
CA CYS A 981 -19.65 -1.04 -40.69
C CYS A 981 -20.08 -2.50 -40.57
N THR A 982 -19.47 -3.23 -39.64
CA THR A 982 -19.75 -4.66 -39.42
C THR A 982 -21.24 -4.94 -39.09
N LEU A 983 -21.96 -3.95 -38.53
CA LEU A 983 -23.36 -4.12 -38.15
C LEU A 983 -24.32 -3.90 -39.32
N CYS A 984 -24.20 -2.81 -40.08
CA CYS A 984 -25.14 -2.48 -41.17
C CYS A 984 -24.62 -2.76 -42.59
N GLY A 985 -23.30 -2.88 -42.80
CA GLY A 985 -22.67 -3.10 -44.11
C GLY A 985 -22.77 -1.94 -45.10
N GLN A 986 -23.25 -0.75 -44.70
CA GLN A 986 -23.62 0.33 -45.63
C GLN A 986 -22.67 1.53 -45.63
N TYR A 987 -22.14 1.93 -44.47
CA TYR A 987 -21.31 3.13 -44.31
C TYR A 987 -19.97 2.77 -43.65
N PRO A 988 -18.93 3.63 -43.75
CA PRO A 988 -17.66 3.41 -43.07
C PRO A 988 -17.83 3.17 -41.56
N GLU A 989 -17.06 2.25 -40.99
CA GLU A 989 -17.08 1.95 -39.55
C GLU A 989 -16.36 3.04 -38.75
N GLU A 990 -17.01 4.19 -38.60
CA GLU A 990 -16.61 5.25 -37.68
C GLU A 990 -17.18 4.99 -36.28
N THR A 991 -16.54 5.52 -35.23
CA THR A 991 -17.00 5.34 -33.84
C THR A 991 -18.42 5.86 -33.64
N ASP A 992 -18.70 7.06 -34.14
CA ASP A 992 -20.00 7.71 -34.01
C ASP A 992 -21.07 6.96 -34.80
N HIS A 993 -20.74 6.48 -36.00
CA HIS A 993 -21.64 5.65 -36.80
C HIS A 993 -21.96 4.33 -36.12
N LEU A 994 -20.95 3.57 -35.70
CA LEU A 994 -21.12 2.26 -35.09
C LEU A 994 -21.99 2.30 -33.82
N LEU A 995 -21.83 3.32 -32.98
CA LEU A 995 -22.46 3.36 -31.66
C LEU A 995 -23.80 4.12 -31.63
N PHE A 996 -24.00 5.10 -32.50
CA PHE A 996 -25.14 6.01 -32.40
C PHE A 996 -26.00 6.07 -33.66
N THR A 997 -25.41 6.17 -34.86
CA THR A 997 -26.20 6.43 -36.09
C THR A 997 -26.45 5.21 -36.99
N CYS A 998 -25.79 4.08 -36.73
CA CYS A 998 -26.02 2.82 -37.46
C CYS A 998 -27.47 2.36 -37.30
N ARG A 999 -28.12 1.91 -38.38
CA ARG A 999 -29.52 1.41 -38.37
C ARG A 999 -29.77 0.41 -37.24
N THR A 1000 -28.84 -0.53 -37.06
CA THR A 1000 -28.93 -1.56 -36.02
C THR A 1000 -28.77 -0.99 -34.61
N ALA A 1001 -27.85 -0.04 -34.42
CA ALA A 1001 -27.68 0.67 -33.15
C ALA A 1001 -28.91 1.54 -32.82
N TRP A 1002 -29.47 2.22 -33.82
CA TRP A 1002 -30.67 3.03 -33.69
C TRP A 1002 -31.87 2.21 -33.22
N LEU A 1003 -32.11 1.02 -33.79
CA LEU A 1003 -33.19 0.13 -33.34
C LEU A 1003 -33.05 -0.28 -31.86
N LEU A 1004 -31.83 -0.49 -31.38
CA LEU A 1004 -31.56 -0.77 -29.97
C LEU A 1004 -31.81 0.46 -29.08
N TRP A 1005 -31.37 1.63 -29.50
CA TRP A 1005 -31.65 2.89 -28.80
C TRP A 1005 -33.15 3.16 -28.72
N SER A 1006 -33.88 3.02 -29.83
CA SER A 1006 -35.34 3.15 -29.90
C SER A 1006 -36.06 2.17 -28.99
N SER A 1007 -35.60 0.91 -28.91
CA SER A 1007 -36.15 -0.07 -27.97
C SER A 1007 -35.94 0.36 -26.51
N CYS A 1008 -34.79 0.94 -26.19
CA CYS A 1008 -34.50 1.47 -24.86
C CYS A 1008 -35.31 2.74 -24.55
N TYR A 1009 -35.54 3.62 -25.52
CA TYR A 1009 -36.41 4.79 -25.36
C TYR A 1009 -37.83 4.38 -25.05
N ASN A 1010 -38.38 3.42 -25.81
CA ASN A 1010 -39.72 2.88 -25.56
C ASN A 1010 -39.83 2.23 -24.17
N TRP A 1011 -38.80 1.47 -23.76
CA TRP A 1011 -38.74 0.87 -22.42
C TRP A 1011 -38.79 1.88 -21.28
N TRP A 1012 -38.19 3.05 -21.49
CA TRP A 1012 -38.17 4.13 -20.52
C TRP A 1012 -39.29 5.16 -20.74
N GLY A 1013 -40.12 5.02 -21.78
CA GLY A 1013 -41.15 6.01 -22.12
C GLY A 1013 -40.58 7.38 -22.51
N ILE A 1014 -39.41 7.43 -23.13
CA ILE A 1014 -38.71 8.67 -23.52
C ILE A 1014 -38.90 8.91 -25.03
N ALA A 1015 -39.13 10.16 -25.43
CA ALA A 1015 -39.10 10.58 -26.83
C ALA A 1015 -38.09 11.73 -27.02
N VAL A 1016 -36.93 11.43 -27.61
CA VAL A 1016 -35.83 12.40 -27.78
C VAL A 1016 -35.15 12.26 -29.15
N PRO A 1017 -34.76 13.37 -29.80
CA PRO A 1017 -33.93 13.31 -31.01
C PRO A 1017 -32.53 12.80 -30.66
N GLN A 1018 -31.89 12.02 -31.54
CA GLN A 1018 -30.58 11.44 -31.24
C GLN A 1018 -29.43 12.29 -31.78
N HIS A 1019 -28.51 12.73 -30.91
CA HIS A 1019 -27.30 13.40 -31.36
C HIS A 1019 -26.30 12.41 -32.01
N HIS A 1020 -25.65 12.80 -33.11
CA HIS A 1020 -24.75 11.91 -33.88
C HIS A 1020 -23.34 11.75 -33.28
N LYS A 1021 -22.82 12.78 -32.58
CA LYS A 1021 -21.50 12.73 -31.91
C LYS A 1021 -21.58 12.18 -30.49
N GLY A 1022 -20.65 11.30 -30.11
CA GLY A 1022 -20.68 10.59 -28.83
C GLY A 1022 -20.65 11.45 -27.56
N TRP A 1023 -19.87 12.54 -27.51
CA TRP A 1023 -19.83 13.42 -26.33
C TRP A 1023 -21.16 14.15 -26.11
N ASN A 1024 -21.66 14.80 -27.16
CA ASN A 1024 -22.94 15.51 -27.13
C ASN A 1024 -24.11 14.56 -26.89
N HIS A 1025 -24.05 13.33 -27.41
CA HIS A 1025 -25.04 12.29 -27.13
C HIS A 1025 -25.06 11.92 -25.64
N LEU A 1026 -23.90 11.76 -25.00
CA LEU A 1026 -23.85 11.52 -23.54
C LEU A 1026 -24.39 12.71 -22.74
N GLN A 1027 -24.04 13.94 -23.13
CA GLN A 1027 -24.51 15.15 -22.45
C GLN A 1027 -26.01 15.30 -22.57
N GLN A 1028 -26.56 15.15 -23.78
CA GLN A 1028 -28.00 15.14 -24.03
C GLN A 1028 -28.73 14.13 -23.13
N HIS A 1029 -28.22 12.91 -23.02
CA HIS A 1029 -28.82 11.86 -22.19
C HIS A 1029 -28.70 12.13 -20.69
N ALA A 1030 -27.66 12.85 -20.26
CA ALA A 1030 -27.52 13.26 -18.87
C ALA A 1030 -28.56 14.32 -18.46
N ASP A 1031 -29.11 15.07 -19.43
CA ASP A 1031 -30.04 16.18 -19.19
C ASP A 1031 -31.52 15.77 -19.33
N LEU A 1032 -31.81 14.50 -19.66
CA LEU A 1032 -33.18 14.00 -19.86
C LEU A 1032 -33.99 13.81 -18.58
N PHE A 1033 -33.32 13.65 -17.44
CA PHE A 1033 -33.97 13.41 -16.15
C PHE A 1033 -33.47 14.41 -15.11
N PHE A 1034 -34.41 15.09 -14.45
CA PHE A 1034 -34.12 16.00 -13.34
C PHE A 1034 -33.90 15.25 -12.01
N GLU A 1035 -34.59 14.13 -11.81
CA GLU A 1035 -34.42 13.30 -10.62
C GLU A 1035 -33.09 12.53 -10.66
N GLU A 1036 -32.21 12.76 -9.68
CA GLU A 1036 -30.85 12.20 -9.65
C GLU A 1036 -30.83 10.66 -9.73
N LYS A 1037 -31.76 9.97 -9.06
CA LYS A 1037 -31.83 8.49 -9.09
C LYS A 1037 -32.23 7.94 -10.45
N SER A 1038 -33.26 8.52 -11.06
CA SER A 1038 -33.74 8.19 -12.40
C SER A 1038 -32.67 8.50 -13.45
N LYS A 1039 -32.00 9.66 -13.31
CA LYS A 1039 -30.82 10.05 -14.11
C LYS A 1039 -29.68 9.04 -14.02
N GLN A 1040 -29.30 8.62 -12.82
CA GLN A 1040 -28.22 7.64 -12.64
C GLN A 1040 -28.57 6.28 -13.27
N ALA A 1041 -29.80 5.80 -13.11
CA ALA A 1041 -30.25 4.54 -13.70
C ALA A 1041 -30.36 4.59 -15.22
N TRP A 1042 -30.77 5.73 -15.78
CA TRP A 1042 -30.75 5.97 -17.21
C TRP A 1042 -29.31 6.00 -17.77
N LEU A 1043 -28.40 6.69 -17.10
CA LEU A 1043 -26.98 6.69 -17.48
C LEU A 1043 -26.39 5.27 -17.45
N VAL A 1044 -26.73 4.45 -16.46
CA VAL A 1044 -26.34 3.03 -16.42
C VAL A 1044 -26.85 2.27 -17.66
N THR A 1045 -28.09 2.53 -18.07
CA THR A 1045 -28.66 1.96 -19.30
C THR A 1045 -27.90 2.43 -20.54
N TRP A 1046 -27.57 3.72 -20.63
CA TRP A 1046 -26.74 4.28 -21.70
C TRP A 1046 -25.39 3.55 -21.84
N PHE A 1047 -24.68 3.35 -20.74
CA PHE A 1047 -23.43 2.58 -20.73
C PHE A 1047 -23.64 1.12 -21.14
N ALA A 1048 -24.76 0.52 -20.73
CA ALA A 1048 -25.10 -0.85 -21.10
C ALA A 1048 -25.34 -0.98 -22.61
N VAL A 1049 -26.01 -0.01 -23.24
CA VAL A 1049 -26.26 0.01 -24.70
C VAL A 1049 -24.94 0.06 -25.47
N ILE A 1050 -24.10 1.08 -25.25
CA ILE A 1050 -22.85 1.24 -26.01
C ILE A 1050 -21.88 0.06 -25.83
N TRP A 1051 -21.86 -0.53 -24.63
CA TRP A 1051 -21.03 -1.70 -24.35
C TRP A 1051 -21.58 -2.94 -25.05
N SER A 1052 -22.91 -3.09 -25.11
CA SER A 1052 -23.58 -4.20 -25.78
C SER A 1052 -23.36 -4.16 -27.29
N ILE A 1053 -23.49 -2.97 -27.90
CA ILE A 1053 -23.17 -2.76 -29.32
C ILE A 1053 -21.72 -3.13 -29.62
N TRP A 1054 -20.78 -2.67 -28.79
CA TRP A 1054 -19.36 -2.98 -28.95
C TRP A 1054 -19.07 -4.49 -28.82
N THR A 1055 -19.66 -5.16 -27.83
CA THR A 1055 -19.48 -6.61 -27.67
C THR A 1055 -20.09 -7.40 -28.82
N TRP A 1056 -21.25 -6.97 -29.33
CA TRP A 1056 -21.92 -7.61 -30.45
C TRP A 1056 -21.11 -7.48 -31.73
N ARG A 1057 -20.61 -6.27 -32.04
CA ARG A 1057 -19.68 -6.06 -33.15
C ARG A 1057 -18.48 -6.99 -33.07
N ASN A 1058 -17.84 -7.11 -31.91
CA ASN A 1058 -16.67 -7.99 -31.76
C ASN A 1058 -17.03 -9.47 -31.92
N GLN A 1059 -18.18 -9.92 -31.41
CA GLN A 1059 -18.63 -11.29 -31.64
C GLN A 1059 -18.88 -11.58 -33.12
N LYS A 1060 -19.43 -10.61 -33.86
CA LYS A 1060 -19.65 -10.75 -35.31
C LYS A 1060 -18.33 -10.80 -36.10
N VAL A 1061 -17.31 -10.04 -35.66
CA VAL A 1061 -15.97 -10.05 -36.29
C VAL A 1061 -15.17 -11.32 -35.98
N PHE A 1062 -15.20 -11.81 -34.73
CA PHE A 1062 -14.28 -12.85 -34.28
C PHE A 1062 -14.92 -14.25 -34.13
N ASN A 1063 -16.24 -14.32 -33.96
CA ASN A 1063 -16.97 -15.56 -33.63
C ASN A 1063 -18.18 -15.79 -34.56
N GLU A 1064 -18.31 -15.05 -35.67
CA GLU A 1064 -19.39 -15.18 -36.67
C GLU A 1064 -20.83 -15.15 -36.10
N ASN A 1065 -21.04 -14.52 -34.92
CA ASN A 1065 -22.35 -14.53 -34.26
C ASN A 1065 -23.41 -13.71 -35.04
N THR A 1066 -24.58 -14.30 -35.23
CA THR A 1066 -25.77 -13.74 -35.90
C THR A 1066 -26.93 -13.43 -34.93
N ASP A 1067 -26.60 -13.00 -33.71
CA ASP A 1067 -27.59 -12.61 -32.69
C ASP A 1067 -28.58 -11.54 -33.17
N SER A 1068 -29.81 -11.57 -32.63
CA SER A 1068 -30.89 -10.63 -32.99
C SER A 1068 -30.91 -9.36 -32.13
N VAL A 1069 -31.51 -8.28 -32.65
CA VAL A 1069 -31.74 -7.03 -31.90
C VAL A 1069 -32.55 -7.28 -30.62
N SER A 1070 -33.50 -8.22 -30.66
CA SER A 1070 -34.36 -8.57 -29.52
C SER A 1070 -33.56 -9.20 -28.37
N ASN A 1071 -32.68 -10.15 -28.68
CA ASN A 1071 -31.79 -10.77 -27.70
C ASN A 1071 -30.85 -9.74 -27.07
N MET A 1072 -30.29 -8.86 -27.89
CA MET A 1072 -29.38 -7.80 -27.43
C MET A 1072 -30.08 -6.79 -26.51
N PHE A 1073 -31.35 -6.49 -26.76
CA PHE A 1073 -32.16 -5.62 -25.90
C PHE A 1073 -32.44 -6.26 -24.53
N GLU A 1074 -32.81 -7.54 -24.49
CA GLU A 1074 -32.97 -8.27 -23.21
C GLU A 1074 -31.65 -8.34 -22.42
N LEU A 1075 -30.52 -8.53 -23.11
CA LEU A 1075 -29.20 -8.47 -22.49
C LEU A 1075 -28.91 -7.10 -21.86
N ILE A 1076 -29.33 -6.00 -22.50
CA ILE A 1076 -29.18 -4.63 -21.95
C ILE A 1076 -30.00 -4.46 -20.66
N LYS A 1077 -31.25 -4.96 -20.63
CA LYS A 1077 -32.09 -4.90 -19.42
C LYS A 1077 -31.48 -5.66 -18.25
N ILE A 1078 -31.00 -6.88 -18.50
CA ILE A 1078 -30.33 -7.71 -17.49
C ILE A 1078 -29.03 -7.05 -17.04
N ARG A 1079 -28.20 -6.59 -17.97
CA ARG A 1079 -26.90 -5.98 -17.68
C ARG A 1079 -27.04 -4.70 -16.83
N SER A 1080 -27.99 -3.84 -17.17
CA SER A 1080 -28.28 -2.62 -16.40
C SER A 1080 -28.82 -2.93 -15.00
N LEU A 1081 -29.72 -3.92 -14.86
CA LEU A 1081 -30.21 -4.41 -13.56
C LEU A 1081 -29.07 -4.89 -12.67
N LEU A 1082 -28.16 -5.71 -13.23
CA LEU A 1082 -27.04 -6.28 -12.50
C LEU A 1082 -26.08 -5.18 -12.01
N TRP A 1083 -25.81 -4.17 -12.84
CA TRP A 1083 -24.95 -3.04 -12.46
C TRP A 1083 -25.59 -2.17 -11.36
N LEU A 1084 -26.92 -1.98 -11.39
CA LEU A 1084 -27.64 -1.25 -10.34
C LEU A 1084 -27.69 -2.02 -9.01
N LYS A 1085 -27.97 -3.33 -9.04
CA LYS A 1085 -27.94 -4.20 -7.86
C LYS A 1085 -26.57 -4.22 -7.19
N ALA A 1086 -25.49 -4.15 -7.99
CA ALA A 1086 -24.13 -4.19 -7.47
C ALA A 1086 -23.64 -2.87 -6.84
N SER A 1087 -24.32 -1.74 -7.07
CA SER A 1087 -23.80 -0.40 -6.74
C SER A 1087 -24.68 0.42 -5.80
N LEU A 1088 -25.98 0.56 -6.11
CA LEU A 1088 -26.86 1.52 -5.43
C LEU A 1088 -28.11 0.87 -4.84
N TRP A 1089 -28.68 -0.13 -5.51
CA TRP A 1089 -30.03 -0.62 -5.21
C TRP A 1089 -30.04 -2.15 -5.06
N PRO A 1090 -29.49 -2.71 -3.97
CA PRO A 1090 -29.52 -4.16 -3.75
C PRO A 1090 -30.95 -4.73 -3.77
N ASN A 1091 -31.92 -3.93 -3.31
CA ASN A 1091 -33.33 -4.31 -3.17
C ASN A 1091 -34.21 -3.92 -4.38
N ILE A 1092 -33.62 -3.54 -5.53
CA ILE A 1092 -34.43 -3.25 -6.71
C ILE A 1092 -35.18 -4.51 -7.16
N SER A 1093 -36.51 -4.38 -7.30
CA SER A 1093 -37.36 -5.46 -7.80
C SER A 1093 -36.98 -5.80 -9.24
N LYS A 1094 -36.64 -7.07 -9.47
CA LYS A 1094 -36.30 -7.63 -10.79
C LYS A 1094 -37.46 -7.43 -11.76
N ASP A 1095 -38.65 -7.88 -11.37
CA ASP A 1095 -39.82 -7.91 -12.25
C ASP A 1095 -40.28 -6.50 -12.60
N LEU A 1096 -40.18 -5.58 -11.64
CA LEU A 1096 -40.51 -4.19 -11.87
C LEU A 1096 -39.48 -3.49 -12.76
N TRP A 1097 -38.19 -3.76 -12.62
CA TRP A 1097 -37.16 -3.17 -13.49
C TRP A 1097 -37.33 -3.63 -14.94
N LEU A 1098 -37.55 -4.93 -15.15
CA LEU A 1098 -37.68 -5.49 -16.49
C LEU A 1098 -38.94 -4.98 -17.23
N SER A 1099 -40.00 -4.65 -16.49
CA SER A 1099 -41.28 -4.18 -17.04
C SER A 1099 -41.38 -2.64 -17.11
N ASN A 1100 -41.05 -1.93 -16.02
CA ASN A 1100 -41.15 -0.47 -15.93
C ASN A 1100 -40.01 0.13 -15.07
N PRO A 1101 -38.91 0.58 -15.70
CA PRO A 1101 -37.72 1.05 -14.98
C PRO A 1101 -37.99 2.32 -14.17
N ILE A 1102 -38.90 3.21 -14.61
CA ILE A 1102 -39.29 4.42 -13.88
C ILE A 1102 -39.99 4.04 -12.57
N GLN A 1103 -40.96 3.12 -12.63
CA GLN A 1103 -41.66 2.66 -11.44
C GLN A 1103 -40.73 1.91 -10.47
N ALA A 1104 -39.77 1.15 -11.01
CA ALA A 1104 -38.73 0.51 -10.21
C ALA A 1104 -37.86 1.54 -9.48
N CYS A 1105 -37.43 2.62 -10.15
CA CYS A 1105 -36.70 3.72 -9.53
C CYS A 1105 -37.53 4.37 -8.39
N ARG A 1106 -38.83 4.62 -8.61
CA ARG A 1106 -39.74 5.21 -7.63
C ARG A 1106 -39.92 4.34 -6.38
N ARG A 1107 -40.08 3.02 -6.50
CA ARG A 1107 -40.17 2.11 -5.33
C ARG A 1107 -38.90 2.11 -4.48
N VAL A 1108 -37.73 2.20 -5.09
CA VAL A 1108 -36.46 2.30 -4.36
C VAL A 1108 -36.29 3.68 -3.68
N MET A 1109 -37.06 4.68 -4.09
CA MET A 1109 -37.13 5.98 -3.40
C MET A 1109 -37.99 5.90 -2.14
N THR A 1110 -39.13 5.22 -2.20
CA THR A 1110 -40.07 5.12 -1.07
C THR A 1110 -39.61 4.14 0.00
N ALA A 1111 -38.87 3.08 -0.33
CA ALA A 1111 -38.39 2.08 0.65
C ALA A 1111 -37.25 2.55 1.60
N LYS A 1112 -36.87 3.84 1.54
CA LYS A 1112 -35.86 4.46 2.42
C LYS A 1112 -36.44 5.57 3.32
N ALA A 1113 -37.71 5.91 3.15
CA ALA A 1113 -38.51 6.59 4.16
C ALA A 1113 -39.14 5.52 5.05
#